data_AF-A0A524C3J5-F1
#
_entry.id   AF-A0A524C3J5-F1
#
_cell.length_a   1.000
_cell.length_b   1.000
_cell.length_c   1.000
_cell.angle_alpha   90.00
_cell.angle_beta   90.00
_cell.angle_gamma   90.00
#
_symmetry.space_group_name_H-M   'P 1'
#
loop_
_entity.id
_entity.type
_entity.pdbx_description
1 polymer ?
#
loop_
_entity_poly.entity_id
_entity_poly.type
_entity_poly.pdbx_seq_one_letter_code
_entity_poly.pdbx_strand_id
1 'polypeptide(L)'
;MHLRANLLSHLIVLSRTDFHDKTDVWRQLRHILYAPDSENKTISQLRHYPQDISRTAMIESLPLASVGVGSMSKLATRFTLFILVVVMLSSLYLSWSTERGLGDLVVEDHVIERPNGRTVHFSVYRPRQPDYGKPLPCVVTIHGISGSRDMMSPYSIELARRNFTVVAVDLAGHGVSEEKFGFAEFPEVIDDVYAAVEYIQTTIPNVNSTHYGVLGHSLGAGIALYLQNAPIRPASTVIIGGGMGQDFGADGPVINTTTPSNLMIASGTYDELVSVELAIQTLRNATGLEDAETGVTYGSFAAGTARKLVFSATNHLFEVSDSVLVGASVDWLVRSLQGNSSIISTLDPSQQIYGYRELGNALVSASVLLTVFPLFSLAYPFVSSRFDLSTGHSSHMKSEEKRRYLYSVILGLLGGAFLLVSFLAGFGFEFAGIRLVPVSFGTSIALYALIMLLMVGLLSRSLLGKKPALQNALAPTTREILVGALSAGILGGWCLFWSWFGSEVFGLQSMIGVSVVRPIGQLRLVYSILLTLPLLCLFYAEDLWLNSIEDISSRPTSTEQWIRSSLGVLALRLTGLLIVLGVLYVPFLAGIRFGFVMFIALLMLPFVLLVGLNTLYTVWMGKTSGNRVAAIVFNAFLIALVVAGTFQLV
;
A
#
# COMPACT_ATOMS: atom_id res chain seq x y z
N MET A 1 -24.54 -17.83 -12.25
CA MET A 1 -25.68 -16.98 -11.82
C MET A 1 -26.49 -17.58 -10.66
N HIS A 2 -26.72 -18.91 -10.57
CA HIS A 2 -27.50 -19.51 -9.47
C HIS A 2 -26.81 -19.64 -8.09
N LEU A 3 -25.50 -19.40 -7.98
CA LEU A 3 -24.82 -19.32 -6.66
C LEU A 3 -25.04 -17.98 -5.93
N ARG A 4 -25.49 -16.93 -6.63
CA ARG A 4 -25.62 -15.56 -6.08
C ARG A 4 -26.91 -15.34 -5.25
N ALA A 5 -27.92 -16.21 -5.37
CA ALA A 5 -29.21 -16.02 -4.70
C ALA A 5 -29.33 -16.77 -3.35
N ASN A 6 -28.66 -17.91 -3.19
CA ASN A 6 -28.81 -18.76 -1.98
C ASN A 6 -28.03 -18.27 -0.76
N LEU A 7 -27.03 -17.40 -0.92
CA LEU A 7 -26.31 -16.81 0.23
C LEU A 7 -27.09 -15.66 0.89
N LEU A 8 -27.90 -14.92 0.11
CA LEU A 8 -28.67 -13.78 0.62
C LEU A 8 -29.88 -14.24 1.45
N SER A 9 -30.51 -15.37 1.12
CA SER A 9 -31.68 -15.88 1.85
C SER A 9 -31.31 -16.43 3.23
N HIS A 10 -30.10 -16.97 3.41
CA HIS A 10 -29.64 -17.46 4.73
C HIS A 10 -29.21 -16.35 5.69
N LEU A 11 -28.74 -15.21 5.19
CA LEU A 11 -28.37 -14.05 6.03
C LEU A 11 -29.60 -13.28 6.55
N ILE A 12 -30.73 -13.33 5.84
CA ILE A 12 -31.97 -12.64 6.26
C ILE A 12 -32.70 -13.38 7.40
N VAL A 13 -32.59 -14.71 7.46
CA VAL A 13 -33.25 -15.54 8.50
C VAL A 13 -32.60 -15.36 9.89
N LEU A 14 -31.33 -14.94 9.96
CA LEU A 14 -30.65 -14.65 11.23
C LEU A 14 -30.98 -13.27 11.82
N SER A 15 -31.81 -12.45 11.15
CA SER A 15 -32.22 -11.12 11.63
C SER A 15 -33.58 -11.10 12.35
N ARG A 16 -34.26 -12.25 12.50
CA ARG A 16 -35.64 -12.34 13.01
C ARG A 16 -35.86 -13.37 14.13
N THR A 17 -34.88 -13.60 14.99
CA THR A 17 -35.10 -14.32 16.25
C THR A 17 -34.96 -13.38 17.45
N ASP A 18 -36.01 -13.38 18.26
CA ASP A 18 -36.35 -12.36 19.25
C ASP A 18 -35.29 -12.11 20.33
N PHE A 19 -35.11 -10.81 20.60
CA PHE A 19 -34.36 -10.23 21.71
C PHE A 19 -35.17 -10.32 23.01
N HIS A 20 -35.26 -11.47 23.66
CA HIS A 20 -35.80 -11.55 25.03
C HIS A 20 -35.31 -12.78 25.80
N ASP A 21 -33.99 -12.95 25.97
CA ASP A 21 -33.46 -13.60 27.19
C ASP A 21 -31.93 -13.44 27.33
N LYS A 22 -31.47 -12.36 27.98
CA LYS A 22 -30.05 -12.18 28.34
C LYS A 22 -29.89 -11.46 29.68
N THR A 23 -30.18 -12.15 30.77
CA THR A 23 -29.67 -11.75 32.11
C THR A 23 -28.82 -12.82 32.81
N ASP A 24 -28.76 -14.06 32.34
CA ASP A 24 -27.97 -15.12 33.00
C ASP A 24 -26.55 -15.35 32.43
N VAL A 25 -26.30 -15.04 31.16
CA VAL A 25 -24.96 -15.27 30.54
C VAL A 25 -23.92 -14.26 31.04
N TRP A 26 -24.33 -13.03 31.34
CA TRP A 26 -23.43 -11.97 31.82
C TRP A 26 -23.07 -12.10 33.31
N ARG A 27 -23.88 -12.83 34.09
CA ARG A 27 -23.61 -13.07 35.52
C ARG A 27 -22.60 -14.21 35.71
N GLN A 28 -22.59 -15.22 34.83
CA GLN A 28 -21.60 -16.31 34.86
C GLN A 28 -20.21 -15.89 34.32
N LEU A 29 -20.14 -14.96 33.36
CA LEU A 29 -18.85 -14.47 32.83
C LEU A 29 -18.09 -13.52 33.78
N ARG A 30 -18.78 -12.88 34.73
CA ARG A 30 -18.16 -11.94 35.68
C ARG A 30 -17.35 -12.65 36.77
N HIS A 31 -17.63 -13.92 37.06
CA HIS A 31 -16.89 -14.72 38.06
C HIS A 31 -15.58 -15.33 37.55
N ILE A 32 -15.36 -15.34 36.23
CA ILE A 32 -14.14 -15.92 35.60
C ILE A 32 -13.06 -14.85 35.35
N LEU A 33 -13.43 -13.56 35.35
CA LEU A 33 -12.54 -12.47 34.89
C LEU A 33 -12.11 -11.46 35.98
N TYR A 34 -12.58 -11.59 37.23
CA TYR A 34 -12.21 -10.67 38.31
C TYR A 34 -12.00 -11.38 39.65
N ALA A 35 -10.74 -11.69 39.95
CA ALA A 35 -10.27 -11.86 41.32
C ALA A 35 -9.10 -10.88 41.52
N PRO A 36 -9.18 -9.92 42.46
CA PRO A 36 -8.04 -9.09 42.83
C PRO A 36 -7.24 -9.77 43.94
N ASP A 37 -5.93 -9.86 43.73
CA ASP A 37 -4.94 -10.10 44.78
C ASP A 37 -4.99 -8.98 45.83
N SER A 38 -5.12 -9.35 47.11
CA SER A 38 -4.71 -8.48 48.22
C SER A 38 -4.22 -9.29 49.42
N GLU A 39 -2.91 -9.19 49.63
CA GLU A 39 -2.15 -8.99 50.88
C GLU A 39 -2.54 -9.67 52.21
N ASN A 40 -1.51 -10.32 52.79
CA ASN A 40 -1.08 -10.29 54.19
C ASN A 40 -2.14 -10.21 55.29
N LYS A 41 -2.38 -11.34 55.97
CA LYS A 41 -2.67 -11.36 57.41
C LYS A 41 -1.89 -12.44 58.16
N THR A 42 -1.39 -11.99 59.30
CA THR A 42 -0.48 -12.57 60.26
C THR A 42 -1.08 -13.77 61.02
N ILE A 43 -0.18 -14.69 61.36
CA ILE A 43 -0.17 -15.70 62.44
C ILE A 43 -1.20 -15.45 63.57
N SER A 44 -2.05 -16.45 63.87
CA SER A 44 -2.05 -17.16 65.18
C SER A 44 -3.34 -17.99 65.40
N GLN A 45 -3.15 -19.15 66.04
CA GLN A 45 -4.13 -19.97 66.77
C GLN A 45 -5.16 -20.79 65.96
N LEU A 46 -4.93 -22.11 65.88
CA LEU A 46 -5.68 -23.08 66.70
C LEU A 46 -5.06 -24.49 66.61
N ARG A 47 -5.11 -25.16 67.75
CA ARG A 47 -4.44 -26.40 68.14
C ARG A 47 -5.30 -27.64 67.82
N HIS A 48 -4.60 -28.78 67.75
CA HIS A 48 -4.98 -30.17 68.08
C HIS A 48 -5.26 -31.20 66.94
N TYR A 49 -4.48 -32.29 67.07
CA TYR A 49 -4.34 -33.59 66.37
C TYR A 49 -5.62 -34.47 66.41
N PRO A 50 -5.71 -35.68 65.76
CA PRO A 50 -4.60 -36.57 65.41
C PRO A 50 -4.60 -37.28 64.04
N GLN A 51 -3.45 -37.90 63.77
CA GLN A 51 -3.18 -38.90 62.73
C GLN A 51 -4.10 -40.13 62.88
N ASP A 52 -4.53 -40.73 61.77
CA ASP A 52 -3.98 -42.00 61.26
C ASP A 52 -4.70 -42.49 59.97
N ILE A 53 -4.09 -43.48 59.32
CA ILE A 53 -4.60 -44.41 58.29
C ILE A 53 -4.32 -44.09 56.81
N SER A 54 -3.42 -44.93 56.30
CA SER A 54 -3.06 -45.23 54.93
C SER A 54 -4.20 -45.85 54.10
N ARG A 55 -4.31 -45.46 52.83
CA ARG A 55 -4.65 -46.36 51.70
C ARG A 55 -4.42 -45.67 50.35
N THR A 56 -3.37 -46.14 49.69
CA THR A 56 -3.15 -46.27 48.25
C THR A 56 -4.35 -45.99 47.33
N ALA A 57 -4.21 -45.00 46.45
CA ALA A 57 -4.64 -45.09 45.06
C ALA A 57 -3.79 -44.13 44.22
N MET A 58 -3.09 -44.68 43.24
CA MET A 58 -2.32 -43.96 42.24
C MET A 58 -3.20 -42.91 41.56
N ILE A 59 -2.82 -41.64 41.66
CA ILE A 59 -3.17 -40.66 40.64
C ILE A 59 -1.86 -40.41 39.90
N GLU A 60 -1.77 -41.07 38.74
CA GLU A 60 -0.75 -40.80 37.74
C GLU A 60 -0.63 -39.30 37.52
N SER A 61 0.63 -38.85 37.59
CA SER A 61 1.06 -37.54 37.15
C SER A 61 0.59 -37.29 35.71
N LEU A 62 -0.52 -36.57 35.56
CA LEU A 62 -0.80 -35.85 34.32
C LEU A 62 0.40 -34.94 34.06
N PRO A 63 1.11 -35.06 32.93
CA PRO A 63 2.07 -34.06 32.56
C PRO A 63 1.27 -32.80 32.28
N LEU A 64 1.36 -31.83 33.19
CA LEU A 64 1.08 -30.43 32.88
C LEU A 64 1.97 -30.08 31.69
N ALA A 65 1.39 -30.24 30.49
CA ALA A 65 1.96 -29.75 29.26
C ALA A 65 2.31 -28.29 29.52
N SER A 66 3.61 -28.00 29.50
CA SER A 66 4.13 -26.66 29.60
C SER A 66 3.47 -25.81 28.52
N VAL A 67 2.49 -25.00 28.92
CA VAL A 67 1.91 -23.98 28.08
C VAL A 67 3.05 -23.01 27.82
N GLY A 68 3.67 -23.14 26.64
CA GLY A 68 4.78 -22.30 26.22
C GLY A 68 4.37 -20.83 26.30
N VAL A 69 5.10 -20.07 27.11
CA VAL A 69 4.86 -18.65 27.30
C VAL A 69 5.03 -17.94 25.95
N GLY A 70 3.99 -17.26 25.48
CA GLY A 70 3.95 -16.56 24.18
C GLY A 70 3.21 -17.29 23.05
N SER A 71 2.85 -18.56 23.23
CA SER A 71 1.91 -19.23 22.33
C SER A 71 0.50 -18.90 22.80
N MET A 72 -0.20 -17.99 22.11
CA MET A 72 -1.67 -17.97 22.16
C MET A 72 -2.16 -19.41 22.07
N SER A 73 -3.12 -19.80 22.91
CA SER A 73 -3.71 -21.13 22.78
C SER A 73 -4.14 -21.33 21.32
N LYS A 74 -4.09 -22.57 20.80
CA LYS A 74 -4.52 -22.83 19.41
C LYS A 74 -5.91 -22.24 19.13
N LEU A 75 -6.77 -22.18 20.14
CA LEU A 75 -8.06 -21.51 20.10
C LEU A 75 -7.93 -19.99 19.92
N ALA A 76 -7.14 -19.31 20.76
CA ALA A 76 -6.91 -17.87 20.65
C ALA A 76 -6.26 -17.47 19.31
N THR A 77 -5.33 -18.25 18.78
CA THR A 77 -4.72 -18.01 17.46
C THR A 77 -5.75 -18.12 16.33
N ARG A 78 -6.60 -19.17 16.36
CA ARG A 78 -7.69 -19.34 15.39
C ARG A 78 -8.71 -18.20 15.48
N PHE A 79 -9.05 -17.80 16.71
CA PHE A 79 -9.99 -16.70 16.95
C PHE A 79 -9.43 -15.35 16.45
N THR A 80 -8.13 -15.11 16.65
CA THR A 80 -7.44 -13.93 16.12
C THR A 80 -7.46 -13.90 14.59
N LEU A 81 -7.12 -15.02 13.94
CA LEU A 81 -7.22 -15.15 12.48
C LEU A 81 -8.64 -14.91 11.99
N PHE A 82 -9.64 -15.49 12.66
CA PHE A 82 -11.05 -15.28 12.34
C PHE A 82 -11.46 -13.80 12.44
N ILE A 83 -11.11 -13.11 13.52
CA ILE A 83 -11.40 -11.67 13.68
C ILE A 83 -10.76 -10.87 12.55
N LEU A 84 -9.49 -11.12 12.23
CA LEU A 84 -8.80 -10.39 11.15
C LEU A 84 -9.45 -10.65 9.78
N VAL A 85 -9.92 -11.88 9.52
CA VAL A 85 -10.67 -12.20 8.30
C VAL A 85 -12.03 -11.48 8.26
N VAL A 86 -12.74 -11.40 9.39
CA VAL A 86 -14.01 -10.65 9.47
C VAL A 86 -13.76 -9.16 9.21
N VAL A 87 -12.75 -8.56 9.86
CA VAL A 87 -12.38 -7.15 9.64
C VAL A 87 -12.02 -6.92 8.17
N MET A 88 -11.23 -7.82 7.57
CA MET A 88 -10.87 -7.76 6.15
C MET A 88 -12.10 -7.80 5.24
N LEU A 89 -13.02 -8.76 5.44
CA LEU A 89 -14.25 -8.88 4.64
C LEU A 89 -15.17 -7.67 4.80
N SER A 90 -15.35 -7.16 6.02
CA SER A 90 -16.12 -5.94 6.27
C SER A 90 -15.49 -4.72 5.60
N SER A 91 -14.15 -4.64 5.59
CA SER A 91 -13.41 -3.55 4.97
C SER A 91 -13.46 -3.62 3.43
N LEU A 92 -13.42 -4.83 2.85
CA LEU A 92 -13.67 -5.06 1.42
C LEU A 92 -15.07 -4.56 1.02
N TYR A 93 -16.09 -4.90 1.81
CA TYR A 93 -17.45 -4.44 1.56
C TYR A 93 -17.60 -2.92 1.70
N LEU A 94 -16.98 -2.31 2.70
CA LEU A 94 -16.96 -0.85 2.87
C LEU A 94 -16.33 -0.15 1.66
N SER A 95 -15.19 -0.65 1.19
CA SER A 95 -14.51 -0.10 0.02
C SER A 95 -15.35 -0.22 -1.25
N TRP A 96 -15.86 -1.44 -1.52
CA TRP A 96 -16.70 -1.73 -2.68
C TRP A 96 -18.00 -0.94 -2.74
N SER A 97 -18.66 -0.78 -1.59
CA SER A 97 -19.93 -0.03 -1.50
C SER A 97 -19.68 1.47 -1.70
N THR A 98 -18.62 2.03 -1.11
CA THR A 98 -18.26 3.44 -1.27
C THR A 98 -17.89 3.78 -2.70
N GLU A 99 -17.10 2.91 -3.37
CA GLU A 99 -16.75 3.06 -4.78
C GLU A 99 -17.99 3.16 -5.69
N ARG A 100 -19.07 2.49 -5.31
CA ARG A 100 -20.37 2.52 -6.00
C ARG A 100 -21.29 3.63 -5.50
N GLY A 101 -20.76 4.66 -4.85
CA GLY A 101 -21.57 5.75 -4.31
C GLY A 101 -22.59 5.29 -3.28
N LEU A 102 -22.27 4.26 -2.50
CA LEU A 102 -23.21 3.58 -1.58
C LEU A 102 -24.46 3.00 -2.28
N GLY A 103 -24.36 2.70 -3.58
CA GLY A 103 -25.42 2.13 -4.41
C GLY A 103 -25.85 3.00 -5.60
N ASP A 104 -25.51 4.29 -5.56
CA ASP A 104 -25.93 5.29 -6.53
C ASP A 104 -25.16 5.23 -7.86
N LEU A 105 -23.99 4.61 -7.87
CA LEU A 105 -23.13 4.52 -9.04
C LEU A 105 -23.07 3.09 -9.62
N VAL A 106 -22.79 3.04 -10.92
CA VAL A 106 -22.32 1.86 -11.63
C VAL A 106 -20.85 2.09 -11.99
N VAL A 107 -20.04 1.08 -11.74
CA VAL A 107 -18.60 1.06 -12.08
C VAL A 107 -18.34 -0.16 -12.95
N GLU A 108 -17.86 0.07 -14.17
CA GLU A 108 -17.64 -0.94 -15.20
C GLU A 108 -16.19 -0.89 -15.70
N ASP A 109 -15.55 -2.05 -15.80
CA ASP A 109 -14.21 -2.19 -16.38
C ASP A 109 -14.31 -2.39 -17.89
N HIS A 110 -13.47 -1.67 -18.64
CA HIS A 110 -13.39 -1.72 -20.09
C HIS A 110 -11.96 -1.98 -20.54
N VAL A 111 -11.84 -2.66 -21.67
CA VAL A 111 -10.60 -2.90 -22.39
C VAL A 111 -10.87 -2.64 -23.86
N ILE A 112 -10.03 -1.83 -24.49
CA ILE A 112 -10.07 -1.58 -25.93
C ILE A 112 -8.71 -1.87 -26.55
N GLU A 113 -8.71 -2.31 -27.79
CA GLU A 113 -7.50 -2.47 -28.60
C GLU A 113 -7.47 -1.34 -29.63
N ARG A 114 -6.39 -0.56 -29.63
CA ARG A 114 -6.15 0.49 -30.61
C ARG A 114 -5.67 -0.12 -31.94
N PRO A 115 -5.82 0.57 -33.09
CA PRO A 115 -5.39 0.07 -34.39
C PRO A 115 -3.90 -0.32 -34.50
N ASN A 116 -3.05 0.22 -33.62
CA ASN A 116 -1.62 -0.13 -33.52
C ASN A 116 -1.35 -1.37 -32.65
N GLY A 117 -2.39 -2.07 -32.19
CA GLY A 117 -2.31 -3.27 -31.36
C GLY A 117 -2.14 -3.00 -29.86
N ARG A 118 -2.06 -1.74 -29.43
CA ARG A 118 -1.95 -1.38 -28.01
C ARG A 118 -3.26 -1.62 -27.30
N THR A 119 -3.19 -2.20 -26.10
CA THR A 119 -4.36 -2.41 -25.25
C THR A 119 -4.50 -1.30 -24.21
N VAL A 120 -5.70 -0.72 -24.10
CA VAL A 120 -6.00 0.34 -23.13
C VAL A 120 -7.01 -0.18 -22.11
N HIS A 121 -6.64 -0.14 -20.82
CA HIS A 121 -7.48 -0.54 -19.70
C HIS A 121 -8.01 0.69 -18.95
N PHE A 122 -9.32 0.71 -18.66
CA PHE A 122 -9.93 1.80 -17.90
C PHE A 122 -11.23 1.37 -17.22
N SER A 123 -11.68 2.13 -16.23
CA SER A 123 -13.00 1.99 -15.61
C SER A 123 -13.88 3.17 -15.97
N VAL A 124 -15.19 2.94 -16.00
CA VAL A 124 -16.20 3.97 -16.19
C VAL A 124 -17.08 4.05 -14.96
N TYR A 125 -17.13 5.23 -14.34
CA TYR A 125 -18.01 5.55 -13.23
C TYR A 125 -19.18 6.38 -13.76
N ARG A 126 -20.41 5.95 -13.47
CA ARG A 126 -21.61 6.63 -13.92
C ARG A 126 -22.73 6.56 -12.90
N PRO A 127 -23.59 7.59 -12.77
CA PRO A 127 -24.79 7.49 -11.95
C PRO A 127 -25.72 6.40 -12.50
N ARG A 128 -26.31 5.61 -11.61
CA ARG A 128 -27.31 4.58 -11.96
C ARG A 128 -28.60 5.22 -12.48
N GLN A 129 -28.98 6.36 -11.91
CA GLN A 129 -30.16 7.15 -12.25
C GLN A 129 -29.69 8.60 -12.47
N PRO A 130 -29.25 8.98 -13.68
CA PRO A 130 -28.81 10.34 -13.94
C PRO A 130 -29.97 11.33 -13.85
N ASP A 131 -29.80 12.39 -13.07
CA ASP A 131 -30.75 13.51 -12.97
C ASP A 131 -30.08 14.80 -13.46
N TYR A 132 -29.86 14.88 -14.78
CA TYR A 132 -29.18 16.02 -15.43
C TYR A 132 -29.97 16.63 -16.61
N GLY A 133 -30.98 15.92 -17.12
CA GLY A 133 -31.85 16.40 -18.22
C GLY A 133 -31.16 16.60 -19.58
N LYS A 134 -29.86 16.28 -19.69
CA LYS A 134 -29.02 16.37 -20.89
C LYS A 134 -28.03 15.18 -20.91
N PRO A 135 -27.34 14.92 -22.04
CA PRO A 135 -26.19 14.00 -22.05
C PRO A 135 -25.17 14.40 -20.97
N LEU A 136 -24.73 13.42 -20.18
CA LEU A 136 -23.80 13.63 -19.07
C LEU A 136 -22.44 14.13 -19.60
N PRO A 137 -21.85 15.16 -18.99
CA PRO A 137 -20.47 15.52 -19.28
C PRO A 137 -19.53 14.36 -18.96
N CYS A 138 -18.53 14.17 -19.82
CA CYS A 138 -17.46 13.20 -19.62
C CYS A 138 -16.26 13.87 -18.95
N VAL A 139 -15.61 13.19 -18.01
CA VAL A 139 -14.31 13.61 -17.46
C VAL A 139 -13.36 12.42 -17.48
N VAL A 140 -12.11 12.62 -17.92
CA VAL A 140 -11.05 11.63 -17.77
C VAL A 140 -10.14 11.99 -16.60
N THR A 141 -9.89 11.01 -15.72
CA THR A 141 -8.98 11.15 -14.58
C THR A 141 -7.70 10.35 -14.83
N ILE A 142 -6.54 10.99 -14.64
CA ILE A 142 -5.24 10.44 -15.03
C ILE A 142 -4.31 10.42 -13.81
N HIS A 143 -3.81 9.24 -13.46
CA HIS A 143 -2.95 9.03 -12.29
C HIS A 143 -1.49 9.43 -12.53
N GLY A 144 -0.74 9.58 -11.43
CA GLY A 144 0.71 9.82 -11.44
C GLY A 144 1.55 8.56 -11.70
N ILE A 145 2.87 8.73 -11.77
CA ILE A 145 3.82 7.62 -11.93
C ILE A 145 3.72 6.64 -10.76
N SER A 146 3.84 5.34 -11.04
CA SER A 146 3.67 4.25 -10.05
C SER A 146 2.27 4.19 -9.38
N GLY A 147 1.30 4.92 -9.94
CA GLY A 147 -0.12 4.85 -9.57
C GLY A 147 -0.92 3.87 -10.44
N SER A 148 -2.23 3.95 -10.29
CA SER A 148 -3.23 3.28 -11.14
C SER A 148 -4.51 4.11 -11.13
N ARG A 149 -5.51 3.74 -11.93
CA ARG A 149 -6.83 4.39 -11.93
C ARG A 149 -7.49 4.43 -10.55
N ASP A 150 -7.19 3.47 -9.67
CA ASP A 150 -7.68 3.43 -8.28
C ASP A 150 -7.18 4.61 -7.44
N MET A 151 -5.98 5.11 -7.72
CA MET A 151 -5.41 6.31 -7.07
C MET A 151 -6.28 7.55 -7.30
N MET A 152 -6.96 7.61 -8.45
CA MET A 152 -7.84 8.72 -8.82
C MET A 152 -9.30 8.52 -8.39
N SER A 153 -9.61 7.40 -7.72
CA SER A 153 -10.97 7.10 -7.27
C SER A 153 -11.62 8.18 -6.40
N PRO A 154 -10.90 8.98 -5.57
CA PRO A 154 -11.52 10.13 -4.88
C PRO A 154 -12.24 11.07 -5.85
N TYR A 155 -11.60 11.43 -6.95
CA TYR A 155 -12.19 12.28 -7.99
C TYR A 155 -13.28 11.53 -8.76
N SER A 156 -13.05 10.28 -9.13
CA SER A 156 -14.00 9.50 -9.93
C SER A 156 -15.34 9.26 -9.22
N ILE A 157 -15.30 8.94 -7.93
CA ILE A 157 -16.50 8.74 -7.11
C ILE A 157 -17.25 10.06 -6.96
N GLU A 158 -16.56 11.14 -6.58
CA GLU A 158 -17.23 12.40 -6.26
C GLU A 158 -17.77 13.13 -7.48
N LEU A 159 -17.11 13.02 -8.64
CA LEU A 159 -17.62 13.52 -9.90
C LEU A 159 -18.82 12.69 -10.37
N ALA A 160 -18.75 11.36 -10.36
CA ALA A 160 -19.86 10.52 -10.83
C ALA A 160 -21.14 10.73 -9.99
N ARG A 161 -21.00 10.95 -8.67
CA ARG A 161 -22.11 11.33 -7.77
C ARG A 161 -22.77 12.67 -8.09
N ARG A 162 -22.11 13.49 -8.92
CA ARG A 162 -22.58 14.81 -9.36
C ARG A 162 -22.85 14.81 -10.87
N ASN A 163 -23.40 13.70 -11.39
CA ASN A 163 -23.85 13.56 -12.77
C ASN A 163 -22.73 13.72 -13.82
N PHE A 164 -21.56 13.16 -13.57
CA PHE A 164 -20.54 12.95 -14.58
C PHE A 164 -20.47 11.48 -15.01
N THR A 165 -20.11 11.26 -16.28
CA THR A 165 -19.47 10.00 -16.70
C THR A 165 -17.97 10.18 -16.52
N VAL A 166 -17.33 9.37 -15.68
CA VAL A 166 -15.88 9.49 -15.42
C VAL A 166 -15.13 8.29 -15.97
N VAL A 167 -14.12 8.56 -16.78
CA VAL A 167 -13.20 7.56 -17.35
C VAL A 167 -11.91 7.58 -16.53
N ALA A 168 -11.61 6.48 -15.83
CA ALA A 168 -10.40 6.34 -15.02
C ALA A 168 -9.46 5.33 -15.68
N VAL A 169 -8.34 5.80 -16.20
CA VAL A 169 -7.43 5.03 -17.06
C VAL A 169 -6.26 4.42 -16.28
N ASP A 170 -5.88 3.19 -16.59
CA ASP A 170 -4.58 2.64 -16.21
C ASP A 170 -3.59 2.94 -17.33
N LEU A 171 -2.64 3.86 -17.08
CA LEU A 171 -1.60 4.19 -18.06
C LEU A 171 -0.80 2.94 -18.45
N ALA A 172 -0.16 2.97 -19.62
CA ALA A 172 0.73 1.89 -20.06
C ALA A 172 1.70 1.52 -18.92
N GLY A 173 1.85 0.23 -18.68
CA GLY A 173 2.74 -0.33 -17.66
C GLY A 173 2.26 -0.14 -16.24
N HIS A 174 1.15 0.54 -15.97
CA HIS A 174 0.63 0.82 -14.64
C HIS A 174 -0.66 0.03 -14.38
N GLY A 175 -1.05 -0.10 -13.11
CA GLY A 175 -2.26 -0.84 -12.72
C GLY A 175 -2.31 -2.25 -13.35
N VAL A 176 -3.37 -2.54 -14.10
CA VAL A 176 -3.52 -3.82 -14.80
C VAL A 176 -2.99 -3.81 -16.25
N SER A 177 -2.53 -2.66 -16.75
CA SER A 177 -1.99 -2.52 -18.10
C SER A 177 -0.61 -3.19 -18.19
N GLU A 178 -0.44 -4.12 -19.14
CA GLU A 178 0.83 -4.81 -19.42
C GLU A 178 1.68 -4.17 -20.53
N GLU A 179 1.14 -3.18 -21.23
CA GLU A 179 1.91 -2.36 -22.18
C GLU A 179 3.16 -1.79 -21.51
N LYS A 180 4.25 -1.62 -22.25
CA LYS A 180 5.47 -1.04 -21.66
C LYS A 180 5.34 0.47 -21.54
N PHE A 181 5.78 0.99 -20.41
CA PHE A 181 5.98 2.42 -20.21
C PHE A 181 7.43 2.80 -20.49
N GLY A 182 7.61 3.83 -21.30
CA GLY A 182 8.87 4.53 -21.43
C GLY A 182 8.62 5.97 -21.85
N PHE A 183 9.57 6.84 -21.53
CA PHE A 183 9.47 8.26 -21.88
C PHE A 183 9.52 8.49 -23.40
N ALA A 184 10.07 7.55 -24.17
CA ALA A 184 10.05 7.61 -25.64
C ALA A 184 8.66 7.31 -26.20
N GLU A 185 7.89 6.45 -25.52
CA GLU A 185 6.53 6.06 -25.86
C GLU A 185 5.46 7.01 -25.27
N PHE A 186 5.87 8.12 -24.65
CA PHE A 186 4.97 9.07 -24.01
C PHE A 186 3.85 9.60 -24.93
N PRO A 187 4.07 9.88 -26.24
CA PRO A 187 2.99 10.23 -27.17
C PRO A 187 1.90 9.14 -27.28
N GLU A 188 2.29 7.86 -27.31
CA GLU A 188 1.35 6.75 -27.38
C GLU A 188 0.50 6.65 -26.12
N VAL A 189 1.09 6.95 -24.95
CA VAL A 189 0.35 6.99 -23.68
C VAL A 189 -0.72 8.09 -23.70
N ILE A 190 -0.45 9.24 -24.30
CA ILE A 190 -1.44 10.32 -24.44
C ILE A 190 -2.59 9.85 -25.35
N ASP A 191 -2.26 9.23 -26.48
CA ASP A 191 -3.26 8.71 -27.42
C ASP A 191 -4.10 7.57 -26.81
N ASP A 192 -3.51 6.72 -25.97
CA ASP A 192 -4.23 5.68 -25.22
C ASP A 192 -5.32 6.30 -24.33
N VAL A 193 -4.98 7.37 -23.60
CA VAL A 193 -5.94 8.09 -22.75
C VAL A 193 -7.07 8.70 -23.58
N TYR A 194 -6.74 9.34 -24.70
CA TYR A 194 -7.77 9.91 -25.59
C TYR A 194 -8.68 8.83 -26.21
N ALA A 195 -8.12 7.69 -26.62
CA ALA A 195 -8.89 6.58 -27.19
C ALA A 195 -9.93 6.04 -26.20
N ALA A 196 -9.63 5.99 -24.90
CA ALA A 196 -10.61 5.61 -23.87
C ALA A 196 -11.78 6.60 -23.79
N VAL A 197 -11.50 7.91 -23.87
CA VAL A 197 -12.54 8.96 -23.89
C VAL A 197 -13.40 8.84 -25.13
N GLU A 198 -12.78 8.76 -26.31
CA GLU A 198 -13.47 8.65 -27.60
C GLU A 198 -14.38 7.41 -27.65
N TYR A 199 -13.89 6.26 -27.17
CA TYR A 199 -14.68 5.04 -27.09
C TYR A 199 -15.95 5.22 -26.25
N ILE A 200 -15.84 5.85 -25.08
CA ILE A 200 -17.00 6.06 -24.20
C ILE A 200 -17.97 7.09 -24.77
N GLN A 201 -17.47 8.16 -25.36
CA GLN A 201 -18.28 9.18 -26.04
C GLN A 201 -19.06 8.62 -27.24
N THR A 202 -18.54 7.60 -27.90
CA THR A 202 -19.15 6.99 -29.09
C THR A 202 -20.03 5.77 -28.77
N THR A 203 -19.75 5.04 -27.69
CA THR A 203 -20.38 3.74 -27.41
C THR A 203 -21.43 3.81 -26.31
N ILE A 204 -21.28 4.69 -25.32
CA ILE A 204 -22.20 4.76 -24.18
C ILE A 204 -23.30 5.79 -24.46
N PRO A 205 -24.60 5.42 -24.37
CA PRO A 205 -25.69 6.36 -24.58
C PRO A 205 -25.72 7.42 -23.47
N ASN A 206 -26.30 8.59 -23.78
CA ASN A 206 -26.47 9.68 -22.82
C ASN A 206 -25.15 10.25 -22.27
N VAL A 207 -24.04 10.14 -23.01
CA VAL A 207 -22.77 10.82 -22.75
C VAL A 207 -22.58 11.94 -23.76
N ASN A 208 -22.06 13.09 -23.33
CA ASN A 208 -21.72 14.19 -24.24
C ASN A 208 -20.55 13.76 -25.15
N SER A 209 -20.82 13.65 -26.44
CA SER A 209 -19.85 13.18 -27.44
C SER A 209 -18.94 14.28 -28.02
N THR A 210 -19.10 15.52 -27.59
CA THR A 210 -18.43 16.69 -28.20
C THR A 210 -17.55 17.47 -27.23
N HIS A 211 -17.77 17.31 -25.92
CA HIS A 211 -17.03 18.03 -24.88
C HIS A 211 -16.72 17.08 -23.72
N TYR A 212 -15.51 17.16 -23.20
CA TYR A 212 -15.07 16.45 -21.99
C TYR A 212 -14.13 17.33 -21.16
N GLY A 213 -13.99 17.01 -19.88
CA GLY A 213 -12.96 17.56 -19.02
C GLY A 213 -11.81 16.58 -18.80
N VAL A 214 -10.68 17.11 -18.34
CA VAL A 214 -9.54 16.31 -17.93
C VAL A 214 -9.04 16.75 -16.56
N LEU A 215 -8.68 15.76 -15.75
CA LEU A 215 -8.06 15.95 -14.44
C LEU A 215 -6.86 15.00 -14.31
N GLY A 216 -5.70 15.53 -13.93
CA GLY A 216 -4.48 14.73 -13.82
C GLY A 216 -3.64 15.08 -12.60
N HIS A 217 -2.99 14.06 -12.01
CA HIS A 217 -2.02 14.21 -10.92
C HIS A 217 -0.59 13.90 -11.39
N SER A 218 0.39 14.72 -11.00
CA SER A 218 1.82 14.48 -11.25
C SER A 218 2.11 14.24 -12.76
N LEU A 219 2.57 13.03 -13.15
CA LEU A 219 2.69 12.62 -14.55
C LEU A 219 1.38 12.81 -15.34
N GLY A 220 0.24 12.46 -14.74
CA GLY A 220 -1.09 12.61 -15.32
C GLY A 220 -1.48 14.07 -15.54
N ALA A 221 -0.97 15.01 -14.73
CA ALA A 221 -1.15 16.44 -14.96
C ALA A 221 -0.46 16.90 -16.26
N GLY A 222 0.73 16.36 -16.54
CA GLY A 222 1.40 16.56 -17.83
C GLY A 222 0.58 16.04 -19.00
N ILE A 223 0.10 14.79 -18.89
CA ILE A 223 -0.76 14.18 -19.91
C ILE A 223 -2.03 15.01 -20.14
N ALA A 224 -2.65 15.53 -19.06
CA ALA A 224 -3.82 16.41 -19.14
C ALA A 224 -3.58 17.68 -19.97
N LEU A 225 -2.38 18.23 -19.89
CA LEU A 225 -1.98 19.39 -20.69
C LEU A 225 -1.65 19.02 -22.14
N TYR A 226 -1.06 17.85 -22.39
CA TYR A 226 -0.82 17.38 -23.75
C TYR A 226 -2.12 17.00 -24.49
N LEU A 227 -3.15 16.57 -23.77
CA LEU A 227 -4.48 16.32 -24.34
C LEU A 227 -5.13 17.56 -24.97
N GLN A 228 -4.60 18.77 -24.73
CA GLN A 228 -5.01 19.97 -25.48
C GLN A 228 -4.71 19.89 -26.99
N ASN A 229 -3.85 18.96 -27.40
CA ASN A 229 -3.53 18.69 -28.80
C ASN A 229 -4.36 17.55 -29.41
N ALA A 230 -5.24 16.91 -28.62
CA ALA A 230 -6.11 15.85 -29.11
C ALA A 230 -7.14 16.38 -30.14
N PRO A 231 -7.71 15.50 -31.00
CA PRO A 231 -8.70 15.90 -32.01
C PRO A 231 -9.88 16.69 -31.44
N ILE A 232 -10.38 16.28 -30.28
CA ILE A 232 -11.30 17.06 -29.45
C ILE A 232 -10.51 17.57 -28.24
N ARG A 233 -10.46 18.89 -28.08
CA ARG A 233 -9.78 19.53 -26.94
C ARG A 233 -10.63 19.41 -25.67
N PRO A 234 -10.02 19.18 -24.50
CA PRO A 234 -10.74 19.29 -23.23
C PRO A 234 -11.33 20.70 -23.06
N ALA A 235 -12.58 20.76 -22.63
CA ALA A 235 -13.29 22.01 -22.33
C ALA A 235 -13.00 22.53 -20.91
N SER A 236 -12.41 21.69 -20.06
CA SER A 236 -11.93 22.04 -18.72
C SER A 236 -10.74 21.19 -18.33
N THR A 237 -9.77 21.79 -17.63
CA THR A 237 -8.53 21.13 -17.23
C THR A 237 -8.23 21.38 -15.76
N VAL A 238 -7.93 20.31 -15.03
CA VAL A 238 -7.43 20.36 -13.65
C VAL A 238 -6.08 19.67 -13.59
N ILE A 239 -5.06 20.37 -13.11
CA ILE A 239 -3.73 19.83 -12.86
C ILE A 239 -3.42 19.85 -11.36
N ILE A 240 -2.92 18.73 -10.84
CA ILE A 240 -2.65 18.54 -9.41
C ILE A 240 -1.19 18.10 -9.23
N GLY A 241 -0.40 18.82 -8.45
CA GLY A 241 0.96 18.40 -8.08
C GLY A 241 1.92 18.19 -9.27
N GLY A 242 1.63 18.74 -10.45
CA GLY A 242 2.41 18.50 -11.65
C GLY A 242 1.92 19.33 -12.83
N GLY A 243 2.59 19.18 -13.98
CA GLY A 243 2.26 19.98 -15.16
C GLY A 243 2.67 21.45 -15.04
N MET A 244 3.61 21.77 -14.15
CA MET A 244 4.05 23.14 -13.87
C MET A 244 5.53 23.30 -14.26
N GLY A 245 5.95 24.53 -14.54
CA GLY A 245 7.33 24.79 -14.94
C GLY A 245 7.72 24.15 -16.27
N GLN A 246 9.00 23.77 -16.39
CA GLN A 246 9.58 23.18 -17.60
C GLN A 246 9.88 21.68 -17.41
N ASP A 247 9.13 20.99 -16.55
CA ASP A 247 9.36 19.58 -16.20
C ASP A 247 9.24 18.63 -17.41
N PHE A 248 8.61 19.09 -18.50
CA PHE A 248 8.47 18.38 -19.78
C PHE A 248 9.41 18.91 -20.88
N GLY A 249 10.44 19.69 -20.51
CA GLY A 249 11.36 20.32 -21.44
C GLY A 249 10.87 21.68 -21.99
N ALA A 250 11.71 22.33 -22.78
CA ALA A 250 11.41 23.65 -23.37
C ALA A 250 10.23 23.63 -24.36
N ASP A 251 9.97 22.48 -24.98
CA ASP A 251 8.84 22.23 -25.88
C ASP A 251 7.63 21.60 -25.15
N GLY A 252 7.61 21.69 -23.81
CA GLY A 252 6.53 21.21 -22.96
C GLY A 252 5.18 21.88 -23.25
N PRO A 253 4.08 21.37 -22.67
CA PRO A 253 2.76 21.89 -22.95
C PRO A 253 2.62 23.33 -22.42
N VAL A 254 2.03 24.21 -23.23
CA VAL A 254 1.99 25.65 -22.95
C VAL A 254 0.83 25.99 -22.01
N ILE A 255 1.15 26.67 -20.90
CA ILE A 255 0.16 27.30 -20.02
C ILE A 255 0.23 28.82 -20.22
N ASN A 256 -0.87 29.41 -20.67
CA ASN A 256 -1.01 30.85 -20.88
C ASN A 256 -2.48 31.30 -20.70
N THR A 257 -2.77 32.54 -21.09
CA THR A 257 -4.09 33.17 -20.94
C THR A 257 -5.21 32.51 -21.74
N THR A 258 -4.89 31.67 -22.73
CA THR A 258 -5.87 31.00 -23.61
C THR A 258 -5.82 29.48 -23.54
N THR A 259 -4.70 28.89 -23.11
CA THR A 259 -4.50 27.43 -23.04
C THR A 259 -3.99 27.01 -21.67
N PRO A 260 -4.50 25.91 -21.08
CA PRO A 260 -5.64 25.08 -21.52
C PRO A 260 -7.00 25.74 -21.24
N SER A 261 -8.09 25.19 -21.78
CA SER A 261 -9.44 25.68 -21.48
C SER A 261 -9.80 25.44 -20.01
N ASN A 262 -10.32 26.48 -19.34
CA ASN A 262 -10.74 26.47 -17.93
C ASN A 262 -9.76 25.70 -17.02
N LEU A 263 -8.60 26.30 -16.74
CA LEU A 263 -7.55 25.70 -15.94
C LEU A 263 -7.74 25.93 -14.44
N MET A 264 -7.81 24.85 -13.67
CA MET A 264 -7.52 24.87 -12.24
C MET A 264 -6.17 24.22 -11.96
N ILE A 265 -5.38 24.88 -11.13
CA ILE A 265 -4.12 24.40 -10.59
C ILE A 265 -4.37 24.05 -9.11
N ALA A 266 -3.96 22.86 -8.70
CA ALA A 266 -4.02 22.40 -7.32
C ALA A 266 -2.66 21.87 -6.87
N SER A 267 -2.26 22.16 -5.63
CA SER A 267 -1.03 21.60 -5.07
C SER A 267 -1.03 21.57 -3.54
N GLY A 268 -0.25 20.68 -2.96
CA GLY A 268 0.09 20.66 -1.55
C GLY A 268 1.14 21.71 -1.19
N THR A 269 1.01 22.36 -0.04
CA THR A 269 2.04 23.31 0.43
C THR A 269 3.36 22.63 0.81
N TYR A 270 3.34 21.31 1.04
CA TYR A 270 4.50 20.48 1.35
C TYR A 270 4.87 19.53 0.20
N ASP A 271 4.43 19.82 -1.02
CA ASP A 271 4.78 19.02 -2.19
C ASP A 271 6.31 19.07 -2.44
N GLU A 272 6.91 17.90 -2.52
CA GLU A 272 8.34 17.68 -2.71
C GLU A 272 8.85 18.06 -4.11
N LEU A 273 7.95 18.12 -5.10
CA LEU A 273 8.23 18.34 -6.51
C LEU A 273 7.80 19.75 -6.96
N VAL A 274 6.63 20.19 -6.52
CA VAL A 274 6.04 21.48 -6.89
C VAL A 274 6.14 22.46 -5.73
N SER A 275 7.03 23.43 -5.85
CA SER A 275 7.10 24.51 -4.86
C SER A 275 5.91 25.48 -4.95
N VAL A 276 5.52 26.07 -3.82
CA VAL A 276 4.50 27.13 -3.76
C VAL A 276 4.76 28.26 -4.76
N GLU A 277 6.02 28.72 -4.87
CA GLU A 277 6.41 29.77 -5.81
C GLU A 277 6.17 29.34 -7.27
N LEU A 278 6.50 28.11 -7.62
CA LEU A 278 6.30 27.58 -8.98
C LEU A 278 4.81 27.54 -9.34
N ALA A 279 3.96 27.10 -8.41
CA ALA A 279 2.51 27.07 -8.64
C ALA A 279 1.92 28.49 -8.77
N ILE A 280 2.35 29.45 -7.95
CA ILE A 280 1.95 30.87 -8.07
C ILE A 280 2.43 31.43 -9.41
N GLN A 281 3.68 31.18 -9.80
CA GLN A 281 4.21 31.63 -11.09
C GLN A 281 3.43 31.02 -12.26
N THR A 282 3.01 29.76 -12.14
CA THR A 282 2.15 29.11 -13.15
C THR A 282 0.78 29.76 -13.23
N LEU A 283 0.16 30.16 -12.11
CA LEU A 283 -1.08 30.94 -12.11
C LEU A 283 -0.90 32.31 -12.78
N ARG A 284 0.19 33.03 -12.46
CA ARG A 284 0.50 34.33 -13.07
C ARG A 284 0.63 34.21 -14.59
N ASN A 285 1.33 33.18 -15.07
CA ASN A 285 1.43 32.90 -16.50
C ASN A 285 0.07 32.56 -17.13
N ALA A 286 -0.75 31.76 -16.43
CA ALA A 286 -2.07 31.35 -16.90
C ALA A 286 -3.09 32.51 -16.94
N THR A 287 -2.92 33.53 -16.11
CA THR A 287 -3.81 34.70 -16.01
C THR A 287 -3.28 35.93 -16.77
N GLY A 288 -1.97 36.03 -16.96
CA GLY A 288 -1.29 37.24 -17.43
C GLY A 288 -1.22 38.35 -16.38
N LEU A 289 -1.47 38.04 -15.11
CA LEU A 289 -1.50 39.00 -13.99
C LEU A 289 -0.35 38.73 -13.03
N GLU A 290 0.46 39.74 -12.71
CA GLU A 290 1.58 39.61 -11.77
C GLU A 290 1.10 39.52 -10.31
N ASP A 291 -0.06 40.06 -10.01
CA ASP A 291 -0.69 40.13 -8.68
C ASP A 291 -1.79 39.08 -8.49
N ALA A 292 -1.80 38.02 -9.31
CA ALA A 292 -2.76 36.92 -9.17
C ALA A 292 -2.70 36.27 -7.77
N GLU A 293 -3.85 36.22 -7.09
CA GLU A 293 -4.04 35.69 -5.76
C GLU A 293 -4.57 34.24 -5.79
N THR A 294 -4.22 33.47 -4.77
CA THR A 294 -4.70 32.10 -4.62
C THR A 294 -6.15 32.08 -4.14
N GLY A 295 -6.90 31.03 -4.51
CA GLY A 295 -8.31 30.88 -4.14
C GLY A 295 -9.28 31.75 -4.95
N VAL A 296 -8.79 32.74 -5.71
CA VAL A 296 -9.60 33.60 -6.59
C VAL A 296 -9.80 32.95 -7.96
N THR A 297 -11.03 33.00 -8.46
CA THR A 297 -11.35 32.59 -9.84
C THR A 297 -11.27 33.80 -10.76
N TYR A 298 -10.34 33.76 -11.71
CA TYR A 298 -10.18 34.74 -12.78
C TYR A 298 -10.89 34.27 -14.06
N GLY A 299 -11.15 35.20 -14.99
CA GLY A 299 -11.68 34.88 -16.32
C GLY A 299 -13.16 34.43 -16.31
N SER A 300 -13.57 33.72 -17.37
CA SER A 300 -14.96 33.26 -17.54
C SER A 300 -15.02 31.79 -17.98
N PHE A 301 -15.82 30.99 -17.27
CA PHE A 301 -16.04 29.58 -17.61
C PHE A 301 -16.62 29.40 -19.01
N ALA A 302 -17.59 30.25 -19.39
CA ALA A 302 -18.25 30.21 -20.69
C ALA A 302 -17.29 30.56 -21.84
N ALA A 303 -16.27 31.38 -21.58
CA ALA A 303 -15.25 31.75 -22.56
C ALA A 303 -14.06 30.79 -22.60
N GLY A 304 -14.00 29.78 -21.72
CA GLY A 304 -12.84 28.88 -21.59
C GLY A 304 -11.62 29.51 -20.91
N THR A 305 -11.73 30.75 -20.42
CA THR A 305 -10.61 31.53 -19.86
C THR A 305 -10.55 31.48 -18.34
N ALA A 306 -11.40 30.68 -17.68
CA ALA A 306 -11.40 30.64 -16.21
C ALA A 306 -10.05 30.09 -15.69
N ARG A 307 -9.48 30.72 -14.65
CA ARG A 307 -8.23 30.29 -14.00
C ARG A 307 -8.34 30.34 -12.48
N LYS A 308 -7.78 29.35 -11.78
CA LYS A 308 -7.71 29.33 -10.31
C LYS A 308 -6.52 28.49 -9.82
N LEU A 309 -5.91 28.92 -8.71
CA LEU A 309 -4.95 28.12 -7.94
C LEU A 309 -5.51 27.81 -6.55
N VAL A 310 -5.38 26.56 -6.12
CA VAL A 310 -5.80 26.10 -4.79
C VAL A 310 -4.65 25.36 -4.11
N PHE A 311 -4.41 25.69 -2.84
CA PHE A 311 -3.48 24.97 -1.99
C PHE A 311 -4.19 24.22 -0.87
N SER A 312 -3.60 23.12 -0.42
CA SER A 312 -3.94 22.45 0.84
C SER A 312 -2.68 22.09 1.64
N ALA A 313 -2.82 21.90 2.95
CA ALA A 313 -1.74 21.50 3.85
C ALA A 313 -1.43 20.00 3.73
N THR A 314 -0.94 19.60 2.56
CA THR A 314 -0.63 18.21 2.18
C THR A 314 0.70 18.14 1.41
N ASN A 315 1.19 16.92 1.14
CA ASN A 315 2.38 16.66 0.33
C ASN A 315 2.02 15.93 -0.97
N HIS A 316 3.00 15.70 -1.83
CA HIS A 316 2.77 15.19 -3.18
C HIS A 316 2.01 13.85 -3.22
N LEU A 317 2.29 12.95 -2.26
CA LEU A 317 1.66 11.62 -2.18
C LEU A 317 0.17 11.70 -1.81
N PHE A 318 -0.21 12.64 -0.95
CA PHE A 318 -1.55 12.72 -0.38
C PHE A 318 -2.46 13.77 -1.05
N GLU A 319 -1.98 14.51 -2.04
CA GLU A 319 -2.79 15.47 -2.81
C GLU A 319 -4.04 14.84 -3.44
N VAL A 320 -3.93 13.60 -3.92
CA VAL A 320 -5.05 12.92 -4.60
C VAL A 320 -6.19 12.54 -3.67
N SER A 321 -5.91 12.42 -2.37
CA SER A 321 -6.90 12.08 -1.34
C SER A 321 -7.20 13.23 -0.38
N ASP A 322 -6.63 14.42 -0.62
CA ASP A 322 -6.88 15.62 0.18
C ASP A 322 -8.28 16.19 -0.10
N SER A 323 -9.08 16.30 0.96
CA SER A 323 -10.49 16.72 0.84
C SER A 323 -10.69 18.13 0.28
N VAL A 324 -9.73 19.04 0.50
CA VAL A 324 -9.80 20.42 -0.02
C VAL A 324 -9.54 20.41 -1.52
N LEU A 325 -8.50 19.71 -1.96
CA LEU A 325 -8.16 19.60 -3.38
C LEU A 325 -9.22 18.82 -4.18
N VAL A 326 -9.76 17.73 -3.61
CA VAL A 326 -10.88 16.98 -4.20
C VAL A 326 -12.11 17.86 -4.34
N GLY A 327 -12.52 18.54 -3.26
CA GLY A 327 -13.69 19.41 -3.27
C GLY A 327 -13.57 20.56 -4.26
N ALA A 328 -12.41 21.22 -4.30
CA ALA A 328 -12.16 22.31 -5.23
C ALA A 328 -12.15 21.86 -6.69
N SER A 329 -11.59 20.69 -6.99
CA SER A 329 -11.58 20.13 -8.35
C SER A 329 -12.97 19.73 -8.82
N VAL A 330 -13.79 19.17 -7.92
CA VAL A 330 -15.20 18.86 -8.17
C VAL A 330 -16.02 20.13 -8.44
N ASP A 331 -15.88 21.16 -7.59
CA ASP A 331 -16.52 22.47 -7.81
C ASP A 331 -16.15 23.05 -9.18
N TRP A 332 -14.86 23.02 -9.53
CA TRP A 332 -14.36 23.53 -10.80
C TRP A 332 -15.00 22.84 -12.00
N LEU A 333 -14.99 21.51 -12.01
CA LEU A 333 -15.51 20.71 -13.12
C LEU A 333 -17.04 20.81 -13.23
N VAL A 334 -17.77 20.88 -12.11
CA VAL A 334 -19.22 21.16 -12.12
C VAL A 334 -19.47 22.52 -12.79
N ARG A 335 -18.81 23.59 -12.35
CA ARG A 335 -19.04 24.93 -12.90
C ARG A 335 -18.64 25.06 -14.37
N SER A 336 -17.55 24.42 -14.78
CA SER A 336 -17.03 24.54 -16.15
C SER A 336 -17.78 23.70 -17.18
N LEU A 337 -18.21 22.48 -16.81
CA LEU A 337 -18.81 21.53 -17.75
C LEU A 337 -20.33 21.42 -17.63
N GLN A 338 -20.90 21.67 -16.44
CA GLN A 338 -22.35 21.67 -16.24
C GLN A 338 -22.94 23.08 -16.22
N GLY A 339 -22.09 24.11 -16.12
CA GLY A 339 -22.48 25.51 -16.03
C GLY A 339 -22.37 26.06 -14.60
N ASN A 340 -22.02 27.35 -14.49
CA ASN A 340 -21.63 27.97 -13.22
C ASN A 340 -22.73 27.92 -12.12
N SER A 341 -24.01 27.92 -12.50
CA SER A 341 -25.14 27.83 -11.56
C SER A 341 -25.47 26.40 -11.14
N SER A 342 -25.00 25.39 -11.86
CA SER A 342 -25.34 23.98 -11.65
C SER A 342 -24.81 23.44 -10.31
N ILE A 343 -23.82 24.12 -9.72
CA ILE A 343 -23.31 23.81 -8.38
C ILE A 343 -24.40 23.83 -7.29
N ILE A 344 -25.45 24.64 -7.47
CA ILE A 344 -26.57 24.77 -6.52
C ILE A 344 -27.53 23.57 -6.64
N SER A 345 -27.55 22.91 -7.80
CA SER A 345 -28.39 21.73 -8.08
C SER A 345 -27.67 20.40 -7.87
N THR A 346 -26.39 20.41 -7.54
CA THR A 346 -25.60 19.21 -7.22
C THR A 346 -25.37 19.08 -5.72
N LEU A 347 -24.89 17.91 -5.28
CA LEU A 347 -24.34 17.75 -3.93
C LEU A 347 -23.22 18.77 -3.69
N ASP A 348 -23.19 19.37 -2.51
CA ASP A 348 -22.13 20.31 -2.12
C ASP A 348 -20.76 19.62 -2.28
N PRO A 349 -19.75 20.23 -2.93
CA PRO A 349 -18.44 19.61 -3.14
C PRO A 349 -17.71 19.14 -1.88
N SER A 350 -18.07 19.66 -0.69
CA SER A 350 -17.54 19.20 0.60
C SER A 350 -18.19 17.91 1.09
N GLN A 351 -19.35 17.50 0.53
CA GLN A 351 -20.03 16.25 0.87
C GLN A 351 -19.39 15.06 0.16
N GLN A 352 -18.25 14.64 0.70
CA GLN A 352 -17.40 13.58 0.16
C GLN A 352 -17.58 12.29 0.94
N ILE A 353 -17.55 11.16 0.24
CA ILE A 353 -17.65 9.80 0.83
C ILE A 353 -16.43 8.95 0.52
N TYR A 354 -15.58 9.31 -0.45
CA TYR A 354 -14.44 8.50 -0.86
C TYR A 354 -13.50 8.11 0.30
N GLY A 355 -13.44 8.91 1.38
CA GLY A 355 -12.65 8.59 2.58
C GLY A 355 -13.01 7.24 3.23
N TYR A 356 -14.26 6.78 3.10
CA TYR A 356 -14.65 5.44 3.55
C TYR A 356 -13.99 4.32 2.72
N ARG A 357 -13.77 4.57 1.41
CA ARG A 357 -13.04 3.66 0.52
C ARG A 357 -11.57 3.60 0.91
N GLU A 358 -10.94 4.75 1.13
CA GLU A 358 -9.54 4.82 1.55
C GLU A 358 -9.30 4.12 2.89
N LEU A 359 -10.21 4.32 3.86
CA LEU A 359 -10.18 3.58 5.13
C LEU A 359 -10.35 2.07 4.91
N GLY A 360 -11.32 1.67 4.09
CA GLY A 360 -11.54 0.27 3.74
C GLY A 360 -10.30 -0.37 3.12
N ASN A 361 -9.68 0.29 2.14
CA ASN A 361 -8.46 -0.18 1.47
C ASN A 361 -7.28 -0.30 2.44
N ALA A 362 -7.08 0.70 3.31
CA ALA A 362 -6.03 0.67 4.32
C ALA A 362 -6.23 -0.51 5.30
N LEU A 363 -7.47 -0.72 5.77
CA LEU A 363 -7.80 -1.81 6.68
C LEU A 363 -7.68 -3.19 6.02
N VAL A 364 -8.03 -3.32 4.74
CA VAL A 364 -7.84 -4.56 3.97
C VAL A 364 -6.35 -4.88 3.87
N SER A 365 -5.54 -3.95 3.39
CA SER A 365 -4.08 -4.15 3.25
C SER A 365 -3.42 -4.46 4.59
N ALA A 366 -3.79 -3.74 5.65
CA ALA A 366 -3.31 -4.03 7.00
C ALA A 366 -3.77 -5.42 7.47
N SER A 367 -5.03 -5.80 7.25
CA SER A 367 -5.55 -7.09 7.70
C SER A 367 -4.91 -8.27 6.97
N VAL A 368 -4.72 -8.19 5.64
CA VAL A 368 -4.01 -9.23 4.87
C VAL A 368 -2.62 -9.46 5.47
N LEU A 369 -1.86 -8.39 5.72
CA LEU A 369 -0.53 -8.48 6.30
C LEU A 369 -0.58 -9.02 7.75
N LEU A 370 -1.49 -8.52 8.58
CA LEU A 370 -1.59 -8.98 9.97
C LEU A 370 -2.03 -10.45 10.09
N THR A 371 -2.79 -11.00 9.12
CA THR A 371 -3.19 -12.41 9.14
C THR A 371 -2.02 -13.38 9.00
N VAL A 372 -0.88 -12.93 8.45
CA VAL A 372 0.34 -13.73 8.29
C VAL A 372 0.85 -14.24 9.64
N PHE A 373 0.77 -13.44 10.71
CA PHE A 373 1.24 -13.81 12.04
C PHE A 373 0.52 -15.05 12.61
N PRO A 374 -0.81 -15.03 12.81
CA PRO A 374 -1.53 -16.21 13.31
C PRO A 374 -1.56 -17.35 12.30
N LEU A 375 -1.58 -17.07 10.99
CA LEU A 375 -1.53 -18.10 9.96
C LEU A 375 -0.23 -18.90 10.04
N PHE A 376 0.92 -18.23 10.18
CA PHE A 376 2.21 -18.90 10.34
C PHE A 376 2.24 -19.79 11.59
N SER A 377 1.74 -19.29 12.72
CA SER A 377 1.68 -20.04 13.98
C SER A 377 0.81 -21.30 13.90
N LEU A 378 -0.15 -21.35 12.96
CA LEU A 378 -0.98 -22.53 12.69
C LEU A 378 -0.34 -23.45 11.63
N ALA A 379 0.20 -22.87 10.56
CA ALA A 379 0.72 -23.61 9.41
C ALA A 379 2.08 -24.27 9.71
N TYR A 380 3.00 -23.58 10.37
CA TYR A 380 4.36 -24.09 10.58
C TYR A 380 4.39 -25.41 11.36
N PRO A 381 3.73 -25.55 12.54
CA PRO A 381 3.73 -26.81 13.28
C PRO A 381 3.12 -27.98 12.48
N PHE A 382 2.12 -27.68 11.64
CA PHE A 382 1.51 -28.67 10.76
C PHE A 382 2.53 -29.15 9.71
N VAL A 383 3.21 -28.25 9.01
CA VAL A 383 4.22 -28.61 8.02
C VAL A 383 5.40 -29.31 8.68
N SER A 384 5.98 -28.75 9.75
CA SER A 384 7.19 -29.30 10.40
C SER A 384 6.98 -30.72 10.92
N SER A 385 5.78 -31.02 11.44
CA SER A 385 5.42 -32.37 11.90
C SER A 385 5.38 -33.44 10.80
N ARG A 386 5.19 -33.05 9.53
CA ARG A 386 5.17 -33.98 8.39
C ARG A 386 6.56 -34.35 7.88
N PHE A 387 7.58 -33.61 8.32
CA PHE A 387 8.98 -33.79 7.89
C PHE A 387 9.92 -34.11 9.07
N ASP A 388 9.36 -34.48 10.23
CA ASP A 388 10.09 -34.83 11.46
C ASP A 388 11.14 -33.80 11.87
N LEU A 389 10.86 -32.51 11.62
CA LEU A 389 11.73 -31.42 12.02
C LEU A 389 11.39 -31.00 13.44
N SER A 390 12.18 -31.49 14.41
CA SER A 390 12.25 -30.89 15.75
C SER A 390 13.08 -29.62 15.69
N THR A 391 12.70 -28.61 16.48
CA THR A 391 13.19 -27.21 16.47
C THR A 391 14.66 -27.02 16.08
N GLY A 392 14.92 -25.99 15.26
CA GLY A 392 16.23 -25.71 14.65
C GLY A 392 17.38 -25.49 15.63
N HIS A 393 18.60 -25.67 15.14
CA HIS A 393 19.83 -25.44 15.89
C HIS A 393 20.06 -23.94 16.11
N SER A 394 20.18 -23.50 17.37
CA SER A 394 20.64 -22.15 17.68
C SER A 394 22.13 -22.17 18.08
N SER A 395 23.03 -21.84 17.15
CA SER A 395 24.39 -21.41 17.52
C SER A 395 24.42 -19.89 17.52
N HIS A 396 23.96 -19.30 18.63
CA HIS A 396 23.97 -17.87 18.82
C HIS A 396 25.18 -17.47 19.68
N MET A 397 26.05 -16.61 19.16
CA MET A 397 27.11 -15.99 19.97
C MET A 397 26.88 -14.49 20.15
N LYS A 398 26.67 -14.07 21.41
CA LYS A 398 26.49 -12.67 21.78
C LYS A 398 27.83 -11.92 21.68
N SER A 399 27.87 -10.89 20.84
CA SER A 399 28.90 -9.85 20.88
C SER A 399 28.61 -8.80 21.96
N GLU A 400 29.60 -7.98 22.29
CA GLU A 400 29.45 -6.85 23.21
C GLU A 400 28.30 -5.92 22.78
N GLU A 401 27.51 -5.48 23.75
CA GLU A 401 26.33 -4.65 23.54
C GLU A 401 26.60 -3.40 22.70
N LYS A 402 27.61 -2.60 23.07
CA LYS A 402 27.99 -1.40 22.32
C LYS A 402 28.32 -1.69 20.85
N ARG A 403 29.01 -2.80 20.58
CA ARG A 403 29.41 -3.19 19.22
C ARG A 403 28.21 -3.57 18.36
N ARG A 404 27.19 -4.23 18.95
CA ARG A 404 25.94 -4.58 18.26
C ARG A 404 25.15 -3.33 17.87
N TYR A 405 25.01 -2.38 18.80
CA TYR A 405 24.32 -1.12 18.54
C TYR A 405 25.02 -0.30 17.45
N LEU A 406 26.34 -0.14 17.57
CA LEU A 406 27.15 0.57 16.57
C LEU A 406 27.04 -0.11 15.19
N TYR A 407 27.11 -1.44 15.14
CA TYR A 407 26.95 -2.21 13.91
C TYR A 407 25.59 -1.96 13.25
N SER A 408 24.48 -2.02 14.00
CA SER A 408 23.14 -1.77 13.47
C SER A 408 22.97 -0.34 12.95
N VAL A 409 23.47 0.66 13.66
CA VAL A 409 23.38 2.07 13.23
C VAL A 409 24.17 2.29 11.94
N ILE A 410 25.42 1.80 11.88
CA ILE A 410 26.24 1.92 10.66
C ILE A 410 25.57 1.20 9.48
N LEU A 411 25.09 -0.01 9.68
CA LEU A 411 24.42 -0.77 8.63
C LEU A 411 23.13 -0.09 8.17
N GLY A 412 22.34 0.48 9.09
CA GLY A 412 21.13 1.21 8.76
C GLY A 412 21.41 2.49 7.98
N LEU A 413 22.45 3.26 8.35
CA LEU A 413 22.86 4.46 7.63
C LEU A 413 23.35 4.14 6.22
N LEU A 414 24.26 3.16 6.10
CA LEU A 414 24.76 2.74 4.79
C LEU A 414 23.64 2.12 3.95
N GLY A 415 22.81 1.25 4.52
CA GLY A 415 21.67 0.66 3.83
C GLY A 415 20.69 1.71 3.32
N GLY A 416 20.33 2.70 4.14
CA GLY A 416 19.47 3.81 3.71
C GLY A 416 20.10 4.67 2.62
N ALA A 417 21.38 5.01 2.73
CA ALA A 417 22.10 5.78 1.72
C ALA A 417 22.26 5.00 0.40
N PHE A 418 22.59 3.71 0.47
CA PHE A 418 22.66 2.84 -0.70
C PHE A 418 21.29 2.63 -1.33
N LEU A 419 20.21 2.57 -0.54
CA LEU A 419 18.85 2.50 -1.08
C LEU A 419 18.56 3.75 -1.92
N LEU A 420 18.81 4.95 -1.38
CA LEU A 420 18.68 6.21 -2.12
C LEU A 420 19.47 6.21 -3.43
N VAL A 421 20.76 5.85 -3.38
CA VAL A 421 21.63 5.77 -4.57
C VAL A 421 21.14 4.70 -5.55
N SER A 422 20.62 3.58 -5.07
CA SER A 422 20.10 2.50 -5.93
C SER A 422 18.87 2.97 -6.71
N PHE A 423 17.93 3.65 -6.07
CA PHE A 423 16.76 4.20 -6.77
C PHE A 423 17.15 5.27 -7.80
N LEU A 424 18.10 6.15 -7.46
CA LEU A 424 18.66 7.12 -8.42
C LEU A 424 19.31 6.41 -9.63
N ALA A 425 20.10 5.36 -9.39
CA ALA A 425 20.71 4.56 -10.45
C ALA A 425 19.66 3.79 -11.27
N GLY A 426 18.57 3.32 -10.64
CA GLY A 426 17.45 2.66 -11.29
C GLY A 426 16.84 3.49 -12.41
N PHE A 427 16.57 4.78 -12.15
CA PHE A 427 16.15 5.71 -13.19
C PHE A 427 17.15 5.80 -14.34
N GLY A 428 18.44 5.94 -14.02
CA GLY A 428 19.50 5.96 -15.03
C GLY A 428 19.51 4.70 -15.91
N PHE A 429 19.29 3.53 -15.33
CA PHE A 429 19.19 2.26 -16.07
C PHE A 429 17.97 2.23 -16.99
N GLU A 430 16.81 2.72 -16.54
CA GLU A 430 15.59 2.76 -17.35
C GLU A 430 15.77 3.65 -18.59
N PHE A 431 16.36 4.83 -18.43
CA PHE A 431 16.72 5.73 -19.54
C PHE A 431 17.77 5.11 -20.48
N ALA A 432 18.72 4.34 -19.94
CA ALA A 432 19.72 3.62 -20.73
C ALA A 432 19.18 2.33 -21.38
N GLY A 433 17.92 1.96 -21.15
CA GLY A 433 17.32 0.71 -21.65
C GLY A 433 17.82 -0.57 -20.96
N ILE A 434 18.47 -0.46 -19.80
CA ILE A 434 19.01 -1.60 -19.03
C ILE A 434 17.92 -2.15 -18.10
N ARG A 435 17.30 -3.27 -18.48
CA ARG A 435 16.09 -3.82 -17.83
C ARG A 435 16.24 -5.32 -17.54
N LEU A 436 17.09 -5.69 -16.58
CA LEU A 436 17.28 -7.10 -16.17
C LEU A 436 15.99 -7.69 -15.57
N VAL A 437 15.32 -6.90 -14.74
CA VAL A 437 13.95 -7.14 -14.32
C VAL A 437 13.13 -5.98 -14.88
N PRO A 438 12.30 -6.19 -15.91
CA PRO A 438 11.58 -5.12 -16.64
C PRO A 438 10.33 -4.62 -15.89
N VAL A 439 10.58 -4.24 -14.64
CA VAL A 439 9.71 -3.44 -13.77
C VAL A 439 10.58 -2.27 -13.31
N SER A 440 10.01 -1.07 -13.23
CA SER A 440 10.74 0.11 -12.77
C SER A 440 11.39 -0.15 -11.40
N PHE A 441 12.64 0.29 -11.26
CA PHE A 441 13.56 -0.02 -10.16
C PHE A 441 13.93 -1.49 -9.94
N GLY A 442 13.32 -2.46 -10.63
CA GLY A 442 13.55 -3.90 -10.42
C GLY A 442 15.02 -4.30 -10.54
N THR A 443 15.70 -3.81 -11.58
CA THR A 443 17.15 -3.99 -11.76
C THR A 443 17.97 -3.41 -10.59
N SER A 444 17.64 -2.18 -10.17
CA SER A 444 18.38 -1.52 -9.07
C SER A 444 18.14 -2.17 -7.70
N ILE A 445 16.94 -2.67 -7.45
CA ILE A 445 16.59 -3.41 -6.22
C ILE A 445 17.32 -4.75 -6.20
N ALA A 446 17.43 -5.44 -7.33
CA ALA A 446 18.23 -6.67 -7.44
C ALA A 446 19.71 -6.41 -7.11
N LEU A 447 20.29 -5.31 -7.62
CA LEU A 447 21.68 -4.92 -7.31
C LEU A 447 21.84 -4.52 -5.85
N TYR A 448 20.91 -3.74 -5.30
CA TYR A 448 20.88 -3.38 -3.89
C TYR A 448 20.91 -4.63 -3.00
N ALA A 449 20.11 -5.65 -3.34
CA ALA A 449 20.07 -6.91 -2.58
C ALA A 449 21.43 -7.63 -2.53
N LEU A 450 22.15 -7.66 -3.65
CA LEU A 450 23.49 -8.27 -3.72
C LEU A 450 24.53 -7.45 -2.93
N ILE A 451 24.48 -6.12 -3.04
CA ILE A 451 25.37 -5.22 -2.30
C ILE A 451 25.14 -5.34 -0.79
N MET A 452 23.87 -5.40 -0.35
CA MET A 452 23.52 -5.56 1.06
C MET A 452 24.08 -6.86 1.64
N LEU A 453 24.03 -7.97 0.89
CA LEU A 453 24.63 -9.23 1.32
C LEU A 453 26.14 -9.11 1.55
N LEU A 454 26.86 -8.49 0.61
CA LEU A 454 28.30 -8.24 0.73
C LEU A 454 28.60 -7.33 1.92
N MET A 455 27.85 -6.23 2.06
CA MET A 455 28.03 -5.24 3.12
C MET A 455 27.81 -5.85 4.51
N VAL A 456 26.73 -6.63 4.70
CA VAL A 456 26.48 -7.34 5.96
C VAL A 456 27.61 -8.31 6.28
N GLY A 457 28.07 -9.08 5.29
CA GLY A 457 29.17 -10.03 5.46
C GLY A 457 30.49 -9.37 5.87
N LEU A 458 30.83 -8.22 5.27
CA LEU A 458 32.04 -7.47 5.59
C LEU A 458 31.96 -6.78 6.96
N LEU A 459 30.85 -6.09 7.23
CA LEU A 459 30.66 -5.32 8.46
C LEU A 459 30.49 -6.20 9.69
N SER A 460 29.80 -7.34 9.57
CA SER A 460 29.71 -8.32 10.67
C SER A 460 31.10 -8.82 11.06
N ARG A 461 31.95 -9.15 10.08
CA ARG A 461 33.33 -9.59 10.32
C ARG A 461 34.21 -8.50 10.95
N SER A 462 34.10 -7.26 10.50
CA SER A 462 34.94 -6.16 11.00
C SER A 462 34.48 -5.63 12.35
N LEU A 463 33.18 -5.41 12.55
CA LEU A 463 32.64 -4.75 13.73
C LEU A 463 32.27 -5.71 14.86
N LEU A 464 31.84 -6.94 14.56
CA LEU A 464 31.51 -7.94 15.58
C LEU A 464 32.65 -8.96 15.79
N GLY A 465 33.44 -9.22 14.74
CA GLY A 465 34.56 -10.14 14.74
C GLY A 465 34.28 -11.42 13.94
N LYS A 466 35.33 -12.08 13.45
CA LYS A 466 35.21 -13.25 12.56
C LYS A 466 34.46 -14.44 13.18
N LYS A 467 34.70 -14.76 14.45
CA LYS A 467 34.08 -15.91 15.13
C LYS A 467 32.55 -15.71 15.30
N PRO A 468 32.05 -14.59 15.86
CA PRO A 468 30.60 -14.34 15.94
C PRO A 468 29.94 -14.31 14.56
N ALA A 469 30.55 -13.63 13.59
CA ALA A 469 30.00 -13.54 12.24
C ALA A 469 29.84 -14.93 11.59
N LEU A 470 30.84 -15.81 11.74
CA LEU A 470 30.78 -17.16 11.16
C LEU A 470 29.81 -18.08 11.90
N GLN A 471 29.74 -18.01 13.24
CA GLN A 471 28.82 -18.84 14.03
C GLN A 471 27.36 -18.45 13.86
N ASN A 472 27.07 -17.15 13.68
CA ASN A 472 25.71 -16.68 13.47
C ASN A 472 25.25 -16.89 12.00
N ALA A 473 26.20 -17.14 11.08
CA ALA A 473 25.98 -17.54 9.70
C ALA A 473 25.79 -19.06 9.58
N LEU A 474 24.73 -19.58 10.19
CA LEU A 474 24.33 -20.99 10.04
C LEU A 474 23.76 -21.24 8.64
N ALA A 475 24.31 -22.23 7.94
CA ALA A 475 23.69 -22.80 6.76
C ALA A 475 22.51 -23.69 7.20
N PRO A 476 21.27 -23.40 6.74
CA PRO A 476 20.12 -24.23 7.07
C PRO A 476 20.27 -25.62 6.44
N THR A 477 19.79 -26.65 7.13
CA THR A 477 19.71 -28.01 6.61
C THR A 477 18.69 -28.10 5.46
N THR A 478 18.82 -29.10 4.60
CA THR A 478 17.84 -29.33 3.51
C THR A 478 16.40 -29.44 4.02
N ARG A 479 16.19 -30.04 5.20
CA ARG A 479 14.86 -30.14 5.83
C ARG A 479 14.35 -28.77 6.29
N GLU A 480 15.20 -27.96 6.91
CA GLU A 480 14.83 -26.58 7.30
C GLU A 480 14.48 -25.73 6.08
N ILE A 481 15.24 -25.87 4.98
CA ILE A 481 14.95 -25.20 3.71
C ILE A 481 13.57 -25.62 3.18
N LEU A 482 13.31 -26.93 3.10
CA LEU A 482 12.06 -27.47 2.60
C LEU A 482 10.85 -27.01 3.44
N VAL A 483 10.92 -27.18 4.77
CA VAL A 483 9.83 -26.79 5.69
C VAL A 483 9.62 -25.28 5.65
N GLY A 484 10.70 -24.50 5.61
CA GLY A 484 10.65 -23.04 5.53
C GLY A 484 10.01 -22.56 4.24
N ALA A 485 10.44 -23.10 3.09
CA ALA A 485 9.88 -22.76 1.78
C ALA A 485 8.40 -23.15 1.65
N LEU A 486 8.00 -24.34 2.11
CA LEU A 486 6.59 -24.75 2.11
C LEU A 486 5.73 -23.86 3.01
N SER A 487 6.22 -23.51 4.20
CA SER A 487 5.52 -22.60 5.10
C SER A 487 5.36 -21.22 4.49
N ALA A 488 6.43 -20.68 3.89
CA ALA A 488 6.38 -19.41 3.16
C ALA A 488 5.42 -19.46 1.97
N GLY A 489 5.37 -20.59 1.25
CA GLY A 489 4.43 -20.82 0.15
C GLY A 489 2.96 -20.75 0.59
N ILE A 490 2.61 -21.29 1.77
CA ILE A 490 1.26 -21.15 2.34
C ILE A 490 0.92 -19.67 2.60
N LEU A 491 1.85 -18.92 3.18
CA LEU A 491 1.66 -17.49 3.47
C LEU A 491 1.55 -16.65 2.20
N GLY A 492 2.42 -16.90 1.22
CA GLY A 492 2.38 -16.24 -0.08
C GLY A 492 1.09 -16.54 -0.82
N GLY A 493 0.68 -17.81 -0.86
CA GLY A 493 -0.59 -18.24 -1.44
C GLY A 493 -1.81 -17.61 -0.76
N TRP A 494 -1.76 -17.42 0.57
CA TRP A 494 -2.80 -16.70 1.30
C TRP A 494 -2.90 -15.23 0.89
N CYS A 495 -1.78 -14.53 0.78
CA CYS A 495 -1.77 -13.13 0.31
C CYS A 495 -2.30 -13.03 -1.12
N LEU A 496 -1.82 -13.89 -2.03
CA LEU A 496 -2.29 -13.93 -3.42
C LEU A 496 -3.80 -14.25 -3.51
N PHE A 497 -4.28 -15.20 -2.70
CA PHE A 497 -5.70 -15.54 -2.65
C PHE A 497 -6.56 -14.34 -2.26
N TRP A 498 -6.19 -13.61 -1.19
CA TRP A 498 -6.99 -12.47 -0.74
C TRP A 498 -6.94 -11.30 -1.72
N SER A 499 -5.80 -11.07 -2.36
CA SER A 499 -5.68 -10.07 -3.44
C SER A 499 -6.51 -10.44 -4.65
N TRP A 500 -6.50 -11.71 -5.06
CA TRP A 500 -7.35 -12.22 -6.15
C TRP A 500 -8.83 -12.09 -5.78
N PHE A 501 -9.22 -12.54 -4.59
CA PHE A 501 -10.59 -12.51 -4.12
C PHE A 501 -11.12 -11.08 -4.02
N GLY A 502 -10.35 -10.15 -3.45
CA GLY A 502 -10.74 -8.74 -3.40
C GLY A 502 -10.87 -8.11 -4.79
N SER A 503 -9.99 -8.46 -5.72
CA SER A 503 -10.06 -7.91 -7.08
C SER A 503 -11.22 -8.50 -7.91
N GLU A 504 -11.42 -9.81 -7.89
CA GLU A 504 -12.45 -10.47 -8.70
C GLU A 504 -13.86 -10.30 -8.13
N VAL A 505 -14.00 -10.32 -6.81
CA VAL A 505 -15.32 -10.23 -6.16
C VAL A 505 -15.71 -8.79 -5.86
N PHE A 506 -14.74 -7.95 -5.47
CA PHE A 506 -14.99 -6.57 -5.06
C PHE A 506 -14.42 -5.53 -6.03
N GLY A 507 -13.75 -5.92 -7.13
CA GLY A 507 -13.27 -4.98 -8.14
C GLY A 507 -12.10 -4.09 -7.71
N LEU A 508 -11.53 -4.31 -6.52
CA LEU A 508 -10.48 -3.45 -5.96
C LEU A 508 -9.13 -3.71 -6.61
N GLN A 509 -8.36 -2.66 -6.93
CA GLN A 509 -7.00 -2.78 -7.47
C GLN A 509 -5.90 -2.41 -6.48
N SER A 510 -6.21 -1.71 -5.40
CA SER A 510 -5.22 -1.25 -4.42
C SER A 510 -4.74 -2.30 -3.40
N MET A 511 -5.08 -3.60 -3.56
CA MET A 511 -4.57 -4.65 -2.66
C MET A 511 -3.19 -5.14 -3.10
N ILE A 512 -2.46 -5.74 -2.16
CA ILE A 512 -1.08 -6.19 -2.36
C ILE A 512 -0.99 -7.19 -3.53
N GLY A 513 -0.36 -6.78 -4.64
CA GLY A 513 -0.18 -7.67 -5.79
C GLY A 513 -1.45 -8.00 -6.56
N VAL A 514 -2.49 -7.15 -6.54
CA VAL A 514 -3.69 -7.36 -7.37
C VAL A 514 -3.34 -7.41 -8.86
N SER A 515 -2.48 -6.51 -9.31
CA SER A 515 -1.97 -6.47 -10.68
C SER A 515 -1.19 -7.74 -11.06
N VAL A 516 -0.75 -8.54 -10.07
CA VAL A 516 -0.03 -9.80 -10.27
C VAL A 516 -0.97 -11.01 -10.39
N VAL A 517 -2.14 -10.97 -9.74
CA VAL A 517 -3.06 -12.12 -9.64
C VAL A 517 -4.21 -12.09 -10.63
N ARG A 518 -4.45 -10.97 -11.32
CA ARG A 518 -5.44 -10.92 -12.41
C ARG A 518 -5.00 -11.81 -13.58
N PRO A 519 -5.93 -12.38 -14.36
CA PRO A 519 -5.60 -13.17 -15.56
C PRO A 519 -4.68 -12.46 -16.55
N ILE A 520 -4.75 -11.12 -16.56
CA ILE A 520 -3.94 -10.22 -17.39
C ILE A 520 -2.58 -9.92 -16.76
N GLY A 521 -2.31 -10.28 -15.49
CA GLY A 521 -1.07 -9.95 -14.77
C GLY A 521 0.05 -11.00 -14.85
N GLN A 522 0.01 -11.90 -15.84
CA GLN A 522 0.92 -13.04 -15.92
C GLN A 522 2.38 -12.60 -16.02
N LEU A 523 2.63 -11.48 -16.70
CA LEU A 523 3.98 -10.94 -16.84
C LEU A 523 4.52 -10.42 -15.51
N ARG A 524 3.67 -9.72 -14.74
CA ARG A 524 4.04 -9.23 -13.39
C ARG A 524 4.29 -10.37 -12.42
N LEU A 525 3.58 -11.50 -12.54
CA LEU A 525 3.87 -12.70 -11.75
C LEU A 525 5.25 -13.27 -12.06
N VAL A 526 5.59 -13.37 -13.35
CA VAL A 526 6.94 -13.79 -13.76
C VAL A 526 7.99 -12.87 -13.18
N TYR A 527 7.80 -11.55 -13.26
CA TYR A 527 8.76 -10.57 -12.72
C TYR A 527 8.84 -10.60 -11.20
N SER A 528 7.73 -10.87 -10.50
CA SER A 528 7.74 -11.11 -9.05
C SER A 528 8.62 -12.30 -8.70
N ILE A 529 8.52 -13.41 -9.45
CA ILE A 529 9.34 -14.61 -9.22
C ILE A 529 10.82 -14.30 -9.51
N LEU A 530 11.13 -13.65 -10.64
CA LEU A 530 12.51 -13.28 -11.00
C LEU A 530 13.14 -12.34 -9.97
N LEU A 531 12.37 -11.38 -9.44
CA LEU A 531 12.84 -10.43 -8.44
C LEU A 531 12.97 -11.06 -7.04
N THR A 532 12.21 -12.12 -6.75
CA THR A 532 12.33 -12.88 -5.49
C THR A 532 13.73 -13.46 -5.35
N LEU A 533 14.34 -13.95 -6.43
CA LEU A 533 15.66 -14.60 -6.40
C LEU A 533 16.79 -13.73 -5.83
N PRO A 534 17.07 -12.51 -6.33
CA PRO A 534 18.05 -11.63 -5.71
C PRO A 534 17.60 -11.14 -4.33
N LEU A 535 16.30 -10.97 -4.08
CA LEU A 535 15.80 -10.56 -2.76
C LEU A 535 16.01 -11.63 -1.67
N LEU A 536 16.14 -12.92 -2.02
CA LEU A 536 16.60 -13.93 -1.06
C LEU A 536 17.97 -13.57 -0.48
N CYS A 537 18.88 -12.97 -1.27
CA CYS A 537 20.16 -12.49 -0.78
C CYS A 537 20.00 -11.35 0.23
N LEU A 538 19.09 -10.41 -0.03
CA LEU A 538 18.79 -9.31 0.89
C LEU A 538 18.27 -9.85 2.21
N PHE A 539 17.22 -10.68 2.19
CA PHE A 539 16.60 -11.15 3.42
C PHE A 539 17.46 -12.19 4.16
N TYR A 540 18.34 -12.91 3.47
CA TYR A 540 19.40 -13.66 4.14
C TYR A 540 20.41 -12.72 4.84
N ALA A 541 20.80 -11.62 4.21
CA ALA A 541 21.65 -10.61 4.85
C ALA A 541 20.96 -9.98 6.07
N GLU A 542 19.66 -9.71 5.98
CA GLU A 542 18.87 -9.22 7.13
C GLU A 542 18.80 -10.24 8.26
N ASP A 543 18.60 -11.51 7.95
CA ASP A 543 18.63 -12.58 8.93
C ASP A 543 20.00 -12.67 9.64
N LEU A 544 21.11 -12.56 8.90
CA LEU A 544 22.45 -12.52 9.46
C LEU A 544 22.66 -11.33 10.40
N TRP A 545 22.20 -10.15 9.99
CA TRP A 545 22.24 -8.96 10.83
C TRP A 545 21.40 -9.15 12.10
N LEU A 546 20.14 -9.58 11.96
CA LEU A 546 19.21 -9.79 13.08
C LEU A 546 19.74 -10.80 14.09
N ASN A 547 20.20 -11.96 13.62
CA ASN A 547 20.74 -13.02 14.46
C ASN A 547 22.07 -12.63 15.15
N SER A 548 22.72 -11.54 14.71
CA SER A 548 23.92 -11.01 15.36
C SER A 548 23.61 -10.04 16.50
N ILE A 549 22.41 -9.46 16.51
CA ILE A 549 21.99 -8.49 17.53
C ILE A 549 21.09 -9.11 18.59
N GLU A 550 20.20 -10.03 18.19
CA GLU A 550 19.20 -10.68 19.01
C GLU A 550 19.09 -12.16 18.62
N ASP A 551 18.97 -13.05 19.61
CA ASP A 551 18.75 -14.48 19.36
C ASP A 551 17.31 -14.71 18.94
N ILE A 552 17.05 -14.55 17.64
CA ILE A 552 15.72 -14.72 17.03
C ILE A 552 15.30 -16.19 16.93
N SER A 553 16.19 -17.15 17.14
CA SER A 553 15.83 -18.58 17.19
C SER A 553 15.47 -19.04 18.61
N SER A 554 15.84 -18.27 19.63
CA SER A 554 15.46 -18.55 21.02
C SER A 554 13.99 -18.25 21.28
N ARG A 555 13.30 -19.19 21.95
CA ARG A 555 11.93 -18.97 22.41
C ARG A 555 11.92 -17.96 23.57
N PRO A 556 11.03 -16.95 23.54
CA PRO A 556 10.90 -16.01 24.65
C PRO A 556 10.44 -16.73 25.92
N THR A 557 10.90 -16.27 27.08
CA THR A 557 10.45 -16.78 28.39
C THR A 557 9.22 -16.04 28.91
N SER A 558 8.94 -14.83 28.39
CA SER A 558 7.74 -14.03 28.71
C SER A 558 7.24 -13.21 27.53
N THR A 559 5.95 -12.86 27.54
CA THR A 559 5.35 -11.94 26.55
C THR A 559 6.01 -10.56 26.59
N GLU A 560 6.38 -10.08 27.78
CA GLU A 560 7.09 -8.81 27.95
C GLU A 560 8.46 -8.85 27.27
N GLN A 561 9.24 -9.92 27.47
CA GLN A 561 10.52 -10.09 26.80
C GLN A 561 10.35 -10.10 25.28
N TRP A 562 9.29 -10.77 24.80
CA TRP A 562 8.99 -10.82 23.38
C TRP A 562 8.70 -9.42 22.81
N ILE A 563 7.76 -8.67 23.41
CA ILE A 563 7.44 -7.29 23.01
C ILE A 563 8.69 -6.40 23.03
N ARG A 564 9.45 -6.42 24.13
CA ARG A 564 10.67 -5.61 24.28
C ARG A 564 11.69 -5.92 23.21
N SER A 565 11.90 -7.20 22.89
CA SER A 565 12.83 -7.62 21.83
C SER A 565 12.38 -7.17 20.44
N SER A 566 11.10 -7.32 20.12
CA SER A 566 10.53 -6.90 18.84
C SER A 566 10.63 -5.39 18.64
N LEU A 567 10.27 -4.60 19.67
CA LEU A 567 10.38 -3.14 19.63
C LEU A 567 11.83 -2.67 19.56
N GLY A 568 12.73 -3.29 20.32
CA GLY A 568 14.16 -2.94 20.29
C GLY A 568 14.80 -3.19 18.93
N VAL A 569 14.52 -4.35 18.33
CA VAL A 569 15.01 -4.69 16.98
C VAL A 569 14.40 -3.79 15.92
N LEU A 570 13.10 -3.49 16.01
CA LEU A 570 12.44 -2.55 15.11
C LEU A 570 13.05 -1.14 15.18
N ALA A 571 13.30 -0.64 16.39
CA ALA A 571 13.96 0.65 16.59
C ALA A 571 15.36 0.66 15.94
N LEU A 572 16.15 -0.40 16.16
CA LEU A 572 17.47 -0.52 15.54
C LEU A 572 17.42 -0.58 14.01
N ARG A 573 16.42 -1.28 13.47
CA ARG A 573 16.21 -1.37 12.03
C ARG A 573 15.98 0.02 11.42
N LEU A 574 15.07 0.77 12.03
CA LEU A 574 14.56 2.00 11.44
C LEU A 574 15.45 3.21 11.73
N THR A 575 16.27 3.19 12.79
CA THR A 575 17.08 4.35 13.20
C THR A 575 17.94 4.90 12.08
N GLY A 576 18.73 4.06 11.39
CA GLY A 576 19.61 4.54 10.32
C GLY A 576 18.84 5.08 9.11
N LEU A 577 17.76 4.40 8.70
CA LEU A 577 16.90 4.84 7.60
C LEU A 577 16.20 6.16 7.91
N LEU A 578 15.69 6.33 9.14
CA LEU A 578 15.06 7.57 9.60
C LEU A 578 16.05 8.72 9.70
N ILE A 579 17.31 8.47 10.04
CA ILE A 579 18.36 9.51 9.99
C ILE A 579 18.59 9.95 8.54
N VAL A 580 18.71 9.02 7.60
CA VAL A 580 18.88 9.35 6.17
C VAL A 580 17.69 10.18 5.67
N LEU A 581 16.45 9.77 5.99
CA LEU A 581 15.27 10.54 5.65
C LEU A 581 15.25 11.90 6.35
N GLY A 582 15.65 11.98 7.61
CA GLY A 582 15.74 13.24 8.36
C GLY A 582 16.73 14.23 7.72
N VAL A 583 17.86 13.76 7.21
CA VAL A 583 18.85 14.59 6.48
C VAL A 583 18.26 15.19 5.20
N LEU A 584 17.26 14.55 4.59
CA LEU A 584 16.59 15.04 3.38
C LEU A 584 15.38 15.92 3.73
N TYR A 585 14.51 15.45 4.62
CA TYR A 585 13.24 16.10 4.94
C TYR A 585 13.38 17.29 5.89
N VAL A 586 14.30 17.29 6.86
CA VAL A 586 14.45 18.45 7.78
C VAL A 586 14.87 19.71 7.03
N PRO A 587 15.89 19.69 6.15
CA PRO A 587 16.23 20.87 5.37
C PRO A 587 15.19 21.21 4.31
N PHE A 588 14.52 20.21 3.73
CA PHE A 588 13.39 20.44 2.81
C PHE A 588 12.27 21.25 3.48
N LEU A 589 11.85 20.85 4.68
CA LEU A 589 10.85 21.58 5.47
C LEU A 589 11.34 22.98 5.90
N ALA A 590 12.65 23.21 5.92
CA ALA A 590 13.26 24.53 6.12
C ALA A 590 13.38 25.37 4.81
N GLY A 591 12.86 24.87 3.69
CA GLY A 591 12.82 25.56 2.40
C GLY A 591 13.96 25.19 1.43
N ILE A 592 14.83 24.24 1.77
CA ILE A 592 15.92 23.79 0.87
C ILE A 592 15.35 22.87 -0.21
N ARG A 593 15.70 23.13 -1.47
CA ARG A 593 15.25 22.31 -2.60
C ARG A 593 16.32 21.30 -2.99
N PHE A 594 15.96 20.01 -2.98
CA PHE A 594 16.83 18.94 -3.49
C PHE A 594 16.40 18.39 -4.86
N GLY A 595 15.38 19.00 -5.48
CA GLY A 595 14.88 18.63 -6.80
C GLY A 595 14.52 17.14 -6.87
N PHE A 596 15.01 16.46 -7.92
CA PHE A 596 14.73 15.03 -8.15
C PHE A 596 15.17 14.10 -7.00
N VAL A 597 16.11 14.51 -6.15
CA VAL A 597 16.46 13.70 -4.97
C VAL A 597 15.30 13.60 -3.98
N MET A 598 14.48 14.65 -3.84
CA MET A 598 13.28 14.59 -3.00
C MET A 598 12.23 13.63 -3.54
N PHE A 599 12.10 13.54 -4.87
CA PHE A 599 11.24 12.54 -5.50
C PHE A 599 11.64 11.11 -5.10
N ILE A 600 12.94 10.83 -5.11
CA ILE A 600 13.44 9.52 -4.68
C ILE A 600 13.25 9.30 -3.17
N ALA A 601 13.45 10.34 -2.37
CA ALA A 601 13.19 10.30 -0.93
C ALA A 601 11.72 9.98 -0.62
N LEU A 602 10.79 10.55 -1.39
CA LEU A 602 9.36 10.28 -1.30
C LEU A 602 9.05 8.80 -1.56
N LEU A 603 9.65 8.20 -2.60
CA LEU A 603 9.51 6.78 -2.92
C LEU A 603 10.07 5.85 -1.82
N MET A 604 11.00 6.34 -0.99
CA MET A 604 11.54 5.56 0.14
C MET A 604 10.59 5.50 1.35
N LEU A 605 9.64 6.43 1.49
CA LEU A 605 8.74 6.48 2.65
C LEU A 605 7.90 5.19 2.82
N PRO A 606 7.23 4.64 1.77
CA PRO A 606 6.52 3.37 1.89
C PRO A 606 7.43 2.20 2.29
N PHE A 607 8.70 2.23 1.87
CA PHE A 607 9.67 1.19 2.25
C PHE A 607 10.02 1.20 3.73
N VAL A 608 9.88 2.33 4.45
CA VAL A 608 10.05 2.36 5.91
C VAL A 608 9.06 1.42 6.60
N LEU A 609 7.79 1.49 6.18
CA LEU A 609 6.72 0.65 6.73
C LEU A 609 6.94 -0.83 6.36
N LEU A 610 7.26 -1.11 5.09
CA LEU A 610 7.54 -2.46 4.62
C LEU A 610 8.72 -3.09 5.37
N VAL A 611 9.85 -2.40 5.42
CA VAL A 611 11.07 -2.88 6.12
C VAL A 611 10.83 -3.11 7.60
N GLY A 612 10.05 -2.24 8.26
CA GLY A 612 9.63 -2.44 9.64
C GLY A 612 8.79 -3.72 9.81
N LEU A 613 7.80 -3.93 8.94
CA LEU A 613 6.95 -5.11 8.97
C LEU A 613 7.71 -6.41 8.66
N ASN A 614 8.59 -6.41 7.65
CA ASN A 614 9.44 -7.56 7.32
C ASN A 614 10.32 -7.96 8.52
N THR A 615 10.84 -6.97 9.26
CA THR A 615 11.61 -7.21 10.49
C THR A 615 10.75 -7.91 11.54
N LEU A 616 9.50 -7.47 11.73
CA LEU A 616 8.57 -8.11 12.66
C LEU A 616 8.22 -9.54 12.22
N TYR A 617 8.05 -9.80 10.92
CA TYR A 617 7.87 -11.17 10.41
C TYR A 617 9.08 -12.05 10.71
N THR A 618 10.30 -11.55 10.48
CA THR A 618 11.51 -12.33 10.77
C THR A 618 11.62 -12.69 12.24
N VAL A 619 11.39 -11.73 13.14
CA VAL A 619 11.40 -11.97 14.59
C VAL A 619 10.28 -12.92 15.01
N TRP A 620 9.05 -12.73 14.51
CA TRP A 620 7.91 -13.60 14.84
C TRP A 620 8.14 -15.03 14.39
N MET A 621 8.48 -15.20 13.11
CA MET A 621 8.63 -16.52 12.51
C MET A 621 9.81 -17.25 13.14
N GLY A 622 10.96 -16.57 13.27
CA GLY A 622 12.15 -17.13 13.92
C GLY A 622 11.87 -17.61 15.34
N LYS A 623 11.28 -16.76 16.20
CA LYS A 623 11.04 -17.10 17.62
C LYS A 623 9.96 -18.17 17.80
N THR A 624 9.03 -18.26 16.86
CA THR A 624 7.97 -19.28 16.87
C THR A 624 8.48 -20.66 16.42
N SER A 625 9.30 -20.69 15.36
CA SER A 625 9.65 -21.91 14.66
C SER A 625 11.06 -22.45 14.96
N GLY A 626 12.00 -21.57 15.35
CA GLY A 626 13.44 -21.82 15.31
C GLY A 626 14.02 -21.94 13.90
N ASN A 627 13.18 -21.84 12.86
CA ASN A 627 13.54 -21.95 11.45
C ASN A 627 13.34 -20.60 10.76
N ARG A 628 14.47 -19.99 10.39
CA ARG A 628 14.56 -18.64 9.83
C ARG A 628 14.27 -18.59 8.32
N VAL A 629 14.29 -19.74 7.63
CA VAL A 629 14.12 -19.81 6.17
C VAL A 629 12.72 -19.34 5.74
N ALA A 630 11.69 -19.63 6.54
CA ALA A 630 10.32 -19.20 6.22
C ALA A 630 10.23 -17.67 6.09
N ALA A 631 10.86 -16.93 7.00
CA ALA A 631 10.88 -15.47 6.96
C ALA A 631 11.66 -14.95 5.76
N ILE A 632 12.82 -15.53 5.46
CA ILE A 632 13.66 -15.12 4.33
C ILE A 632 12.88 -15.26 3.02
N VAL A 633 12.29 -16.43 2.78
CA VAL A 633 11.54 -16.71 1.55
C VAL A 633 10.28 -15.86 1.46
N PHE A 634 9.51 -15.77 2.56
CA PHE A 634 8.25 -15.00 2.56
C PHE A 634 8.49 -13.50 2.36
N ASN A 635 9.47 -12.92 3.07
CA ASN A 635 9.78 -11.50 2.94
C ASN A 635 10.31 -11.15 1.54
N ALA A 636 11.16 -12.01 0.97
CA ALA A 636 11.67 -11.84 -0.40
C ALA A 636 10.52 -11.84 -1.41
N PHE A 637 9.62 -12.81 -1.30
CA PHE A 637 8.44 -12.89 -2.16
C PHE A 637 7.49 -11.69 -1.97
N LEU A 638 7.23 -11.29 -0.72
CA LEU A 638 6.33 -10.18 -0.41
C LEU A 638 6.84 -8.85 -1.00
N ILE A 639 8.12 -8.53 -0.84
CA ILE A 639 8.69 -7.32 -1.44
C ILE A 639 8.67 -7.41 -2.97
N ALA A 640 8.99 -8.57 -3.54
CA ALA A 640 8.92 -8.75 -4.98
C ALA A 640 7.51 -8.51 -5.52
N LEU A 641 6.50 -9.05 -4.82
CA LEU A 641 5.08 -8.89 -5.14
C LEU A 641 4.64 -7.42 -5.06
N VAL A 642 5.06 -6.69 -4.02
CA VAL A 642 4.75 -5.25 -3.89
C VAL A 642 5.42 -4.44 -5.00
N VAL A 643 6.70 -4.68 -5.28
CA VAL A 643 7.46 -3.95 -6.31
C VAL A 643 6.87 -4.21 -7.69
N ALA A 644 6.73 -5.48 -8.09
CA ALA A 644 6.17 -5.86 -9.38
C ALA A 644 4.69 -5.47 -9.53
N GLY A 645 3.96 -5.34 -8.42
CA GLY A 645 2.57 -4.92 -8.43
C GLY A 645 2.36 -3.41 -8.48
N THR A 646 3.30 -2.62 -7.96
CA THR A 646 3.16 -1.16 -7.80
C THR A 646 3.86 -0.39 -8.92
N PHE A 647 5.09 -0.80 -9.24
CA PHE A 647 5.90 -0.07 -10.21
C PHE A 647 5.54 -0.45 -11.63
N GLN A 648 5.76 0.50 -12.54
CA GLN A 648 5.39 0.34 -13.91
C GLN A 648 6.27 -0.65 -14.66
N LEU A 649 5.70 -1.36 -15.63
CA LEU A 649 6.44 -2.23 -16.53
C LEU A 649 7.20 -1.38 -17.54
N VAL A 650 8.48 -1.69 -17.74
CA VAL A 650 9.40 -0.90 -18.56
C VAL A 650 10.02 -1.74 -19.66
#